data_AF-A0A4P5QMX7-F1
#
_entry.id   AF-A0A4P5QMX7-F1
#
_cell.length_a   1.000
_cell.length_b   1.000
_cell.length_c   1.000
_cell.angle_alpha   90.00
_cell.angle_beta   90.00
_cell.angle_gamma   90.00
#
_symmetry.space_group_name_H-M   'P 1'
#
loop_
_entity.id
_entity.type
_entity.pdbx_description
1 polymer ?
#
loop_
_entity_poly.entity_id
_entity_poly.type
_entity_poly.pdbx_seq_one_letter_code
_entity_poly.pdbx_strand_id
1 'polypeptide(L)'
;MLLALAAASSAQNEVLKPFRPGAPTAEEPPRAVPLKPFRPGAPQDPPKDPAEPEIPKAVPVRKPTPISVPEPPAVPHLSPVATPRPPRGTAEAPRQPAAELPEPGDIVVGRSAPTTADQVQLQYADGFYSKKNYRDAAAEYERYLDQFQRAPALDRQAVYYRLAECYRLTGATNNAKANYESLLANFTGGEFLGYAAYRLASMQYEEKNYRDALQSYRRASVRLTQPVLIYASRFFVGRCLEATSQKPEARQQYEDLSKIADNNPFRDASRLSAGRMYADAGLREDGLKWLLPLAAETTSAQIKAEALARSGLLQVELGRPDDATKTFDAALALPEVAAWKDMIAVAGFRILYDKKDYKGVLERYKSFGAGNGMKLESKLNVLVTVADAQREVGQRDEALATYAQIAKEFPATPQAREAGYARLVMLYDAADARLVNEANAFLTENPTAAQVDRVSLMKAEALFKAGDFEHAAPIYQIVVGRTKALPENLKGEAIFKLGWCWMQLGHHDKAVETFTAFLHDFPVHAKVPTTLAQRGSAQMQLKQYAAAQKDFATLVSNHPKAKEREFGLENLALIHGQLGDTARMAETFEILLKEFPATAAKAKANYWIARTEFAKKNYKKAAPHFDEARKLDKQFFEGSSLGLVACLYNLEDVDGTEKEIAFYKQNGGQQPTPSDVIRWLGQKCYERGQYDRAEKFLPELVLRKEALGEDYLLLARSRAKLGKFKDAVDSFDNYLSSVKDPVPRVAGMIEKTDAQIGLKDWDGAEKTVKEGLNLATEGRYNGELRLRAGDAEAGRGDTKKALQIYETIPVTLDDDEVSPRALDRALALHTKLGNTADVKRVENQLRSKYPEFLQKKRDAKPDSK
;
A
#
# COMPACT_ATOMS: atom_id res chain seq x y z
N MET A 1 -18.04 -10.71 -49.65
CA MET A 1 -18.25 -11.26 -48.28
C MET A 1 -17.26 -10.76 -47.21
N LEU A 2 -15.93 -10.84 -47.41
CA LEU A 2 -14.91 -10.42 -46.40
C LEU A 2 -14.96 -8.92 -46.02
N LEU A 3 -15.38 -8.04 -46.93
CA LEU A 3 -15.50 -6.59 -46.69
C LEU A 3 -16.74 -6.19 -45.85
N ALA A 4 -17.83 -6.96 -45.91
CA ALA A 4 -19.02 -6.68 -45.09
C ALA A 4 -18.80 -7.04 -43.60
N LEU A 5 -17.91 -8.01 -43.32
CA LEU A 5 -17.49 -8.41 -41.97
C LEU A 5 -16.41 -7.49 -41.37
N ALA A 6 -15.90 -6.52 -42.15
CA ALA A 6 -14.89 -5.55 -41.71
C ALA A 6 -15.50 -4.31 -41.03
N ALA A 7 -16.79 -4.02 -41.24
CA ALA A 7 -17.43 -2.79 -40.77
C ALA A 7 -17.71 -2.72 -39.25
N ALA A 8 -17.46 -3.79 -38.49
CA ALA A 8 -17.60 -3.82 -37.02
C ALA A 8 -16.26 -3.59 -36.27
N SER A 9 -15.26 -3.00 -36.92
CA SER A 9 -13.94 -2.71 -36.32
C SER A 9 -13.97 -1.58 -35.26
N SER A 10 -15.09 -0.86 -35.11
CA SER A 10 -15.24 0.18 -34.07
C SER A 10 -15.35 -0.38 -32.64
N ALA A 11 -15.59 -1.69 -32.47
CA ALA A 11 -15.66 -2.34 -31.16
C ALA A 11 -14.28 -2.62 -30.51
N GLN A 12 -13.17 -2.23 -31.15
CA GLN A 12 -11.82 -2.34 -30.58
C GLN A 12 -11.47 -1.22 -29.60
N ASN A 13 -12.27 -0.15 -29.52
CA ASN A 13 -12.06 0.95 -28.58
C ASN A 13 -13.09 0.88 -27.45
N GLU A 14 -12.60 0.95 -26.20
CA GLU A 14 -13.29 0.72 -24.90
C GLU A 14 -13.43 -0.78 -24.55
N VAL A 15 -12.88 -1.30 -23.44
CA VAL A 15 -12.91 -0.81 -22.06
C VAL A 15 -11.62 -1.25 -21.35
N LEU A 16 -10.74 -0.32 -20.97
CA LEU A 16 -9.59 -0.59 -20.10
C LEU A 16 -9.89 -0.01 -18.72
N LYS A 17 -10.47 -0.82 -17.84
CA LYS A 17 -10.63 -0.45 -16.43
C LYS A 17 -9.43 -1.01 -15.65
N PRO A 18 -8.83 -0.24 -14.72
CA PRO A 18 -7.82 -0.77 -13.81
C PRO A 18 -8.37 -2.01 -13.12
N PHE A 19 -7.54 -3.02 -12.89
CA PHE A 19 -7.93 -4.14 -12.05
C PHE A 19 -8.39 -3.60 -10.69
N ARG A 20 -9.62 -3.90 -10.29
CA ARG A 20 -10.09 -3.60 -8.94
C ARG A 20 -10.33 -4.95 -8.27
N PRO A 21 -9.43 -5.45 -7.41
CA PRO A 21 -9.76 -6.60 -6.59
C PRO A 21 -11.01 -6.25 -5.79
N GLY A 22 -11.96 -7.17 -5.68
CA GLY A 22 -13.24 -6.94 -4.99
C GLY A 22 -12.99 -6.26 -3.65
N ALA A 23 -13.46 -5.01 -3.52
CA ALA A 23 -13.39 -4.29 -2.27
C ALA A 23 -14.22 -5.04 -1.22
N PRO A 24 -13.79 -5.10 0.05
CA PRO A 24 -14.74 -5.36 1.11
C PRO A 24 -15.82 -4.28 1.01
N THR A 25 -17.08 -4.69 1.02
CA THR A 25 -18.24 -3.80 1.06
C THR A 25 -18.08 -2.84 2.25
N ALA A 26 -17.65 -1.62 1.97
CA ALA A 26 -17.77 -0.50 2.88
C ALA A 26 -19.08 0.21 2.54
N GLU A 27 -19.94 0.37 3.54
CA GLU A 27 -21.09 1.27 3.51
C GLU A 27 -20.66 2.65 2.98
N GLU A 28 -21.58 3.34 2.29
CA GLU A 28 -21.34 4.67 1.75
C GLU A 28 -20.66 5.58 2.78
N PRO A 29 -19.50 6.20 2.45
CA PRO A 29 -18.88 7.15 3.36
C PRO A 29 -19.81 8.36 3.55
N PRO A 30 -19.92 8.92 4.76
CA PRO A 30 -20.69 10.13 4.97
C PRO A 30 -20.13 11.26 4.10
N ARG A 31 -21.05 12.02 3.47
CA ARG A 31 -20.73 13.17 2.60
C ARG A 31 -19.65 14.06 3.25
N ALA A 32 -18.47 14.10 2.60
CA ALA A 32 -17.39 14.99 2.98
C ALA A 32 -17.83 16.45 2.86
N VAL A 33 -17.57 17.24 3.90
CA VAL A 33 -17.62 18.71 3.84
C VAL A 33 -16.47 19.17 2.93
N PRO A 34 -16.72 20.02 1.92
CA PRO A 34 -15.66 20.47 1.03
C PRO A 34 -14.70 21.39 1.81
N LEU A 35 -13.47 20.92 2.01
CA LEU A 35 -12.36 21.80 2.38
C LEU A 35 -12.03 22.67 1.16
N LYS A 36 -11.96 23.98 1.37
CA LYS A 36 -11.74 24.97 0.31
C LYS A 36 -10.40 24.71 -0.40
N PRO A 37 -10.32 24.84 -1.73
CA PRO A 37 -9.05 24.81 -2.45
C PRO A 37 -8.16 26.00 -2.04
N PHE A 38 -6.91 25.72 -1.71
CA PHE A 38 -5.88 26.74 -1.55
C PHE A 38 -5.40 27.18 -2.94
N ARG A 39 -5.38 28.49 -3.22
CA ARG A 39 -4.87 29.05 -4.48
C ARG A 39 -3.34 29.04 -4.47
N PRO A 40 -2.65 28.48 -5.47
CA PRO A 40 -1.22 28.73 -5.67
C PRO A 40 -0.99 30.20 -6.01
N GLY A 41 0.04 30.81 -5.43
CA GLY A 41 0.46 32.18 -5.74
C GLY A 41 0.88 32.34 -7.21
N ALA A 42 0.68 33.56 -7.73
CA ALA A 42 0.95 33.95 -9.12
C ALA A 42 2.44 33.76 -9.54
N PRO A 43 2.70 33.53 -10.84
CA PRO A 43 4.04 33.26 -11.36
C PRO A 43 4.95 34.50 -11.34
N GLN A 44 6.21 34.31 -10.96
CA GLN A 44 7.30 35.27 -11.16
C GLN A 44 7.94 35.05 -12.54
N ASP A 45 8.31 36.16 -13.18
CA ASP A 45 8.86 36.25 -14.54
C ASP A 45 10.16 35.44 -14.78
N PRO A 46 10.44 35.03 -16.03
CA PRO A 46 11.55 34.14 -16.36
C PRO A 46 12.92 34.86 -16.37
N PRO A 47 14.02 34.14 -16.08
CA PRO A 47 15.37 34.71 -16.07
C PRO A 47 15.94 34.93 -17.48
N LYS A 48 16.74 35.98 -17.63
CA LYS A 48 17.54 36.28 -18.84
C LYS A 48 18.81 35.42 -18.90
N ASP A 49 19.18 35.02 -20.12
CA ASP A 49 20.43 34.32 -20.47
C ASP A 49 21.71 35.04 -20.01
N PRO A 50 22.75 34.30 -19.57
CA PRO A 50 24.11 34.82 -19.48
C PRO A 50 24.97 34.39 -20.68
N ALA A 51 25.71 35.34 -21.22
CA ALA A 51 26.81 35.16 -22.15
C ALA A 51 28.12 34.72 -21.44
N GLU A 52 29.05 34.24 -22.26
CA GLU A 52 30.32 33.50 -22.04
C GLU A 52 31.45 34.13 -21.16
N PRO A 53 32.55 33.38 -20.87
CA PRO A 53 33.28 33.41 -19.58
C PRO A 53 34.62 34.19 -19.58
N GLU A 54 35.10 34.54 -18.38
CA GLU A 54 36.50 34.94 -18.12
C GLU A 54 37.12 34.25 -16.89
N ILE A 55 38.43 34.01 -16.98
CA ILE A 55 39.32 33.09 -16.23
C ILE A 55 39.92 33.78 -14.96
N PRO A 56 40.27 33.05 -13.88
CA PRO A 56 40.47 33.62 -12.54
C PRO A 56 41.91 34.09 -12.21
N LYS A 57 42.02 35.02 -11.25
CA LYS A 57 43.27 35.38 -10.53
C LYS A 57 43.06 35.34 -9.00
N ALA A 58 44.12 35.02 -8.27
CA ALA A 58 44.10 34.55 -6.88
C ALA A 58 44.87 35.45 -5.87
N VAL A 59 44.61 35.19 -4.57
CA VAL A 59 45.44 35.45 -3.33
C VAL A 59 45.42 36.89 -2.76
N PRO A 60 45.61 37.23 -1.43
CA PRO A 60 46.03 36.45 -0.23
C PRO A 60 45.26 36.62 1.11
N VAL A 61 45.58 35.70 2.03
CA VAL A 61 45.37 35.68 3.50
C VAL A 61 46.38 36.58 4.25
N ARG A 62 45.98 37.21 5.38
CA ARG A 62 46.90 37.81 6.37
C ARG A 62 46.69 37.28 7.81
N LYS A 63 47.82 37.13 8.50
CA LYS A 63 48.05 36.64 9.88
C LYS A 63 48.18 37.80 10.92
N PRO A 64 48.22 37.50 12.25
CA PRO A 64 47.90 38.42 13.36
C PRO A 64 49.14 39.07 14.05
N THR A 65 48.92 40.09 14.90
CA THR A 65 49.92 40.73 15.78
C THR A 65 49.28 41.44 17.01
N PRO A 66 50.03 41.81 18.09
CA PRO A 66 49.70 41.46 19.48
C PRO A 66 49.55 42.64 20.50
N ILE A 67 49.04 42.26 21.70
CA ILE A 67 49.09 42.81 23.08
C ILE A 67 49.55 44.28 23.31
N SER A 68 48.71 45.05 24.02
CA SER A 68 49.15 46.04 25.02
C SER A 68 48.17 46.10 26.21
N VAL A 69 48.71 46.21 27.43
CA VAL A 69 48.00 46.41 28.71
C VAL A 69 48.07 47.89 29.08
N PRO A 70 47.00 48.46 29.64
CA PRO A 70 47.14 49.44 30.72
C PRO A 70 46.27 49.14 31.96
N GLU A 71 46.82 49.43 33.14
CA GLU A 71 46.20 49.37 34.48
C GLU A 71 45.13 50.47 34.73
N PRO A 72 44.34 50.39 35.82
CA PRO A 72 42.92 50.77 35.85
C PRO A 72 42.63 52.17 36.44
N PRO A 73 41.40 52.68 36.26
CA PRO A 73 40.79 53.56 37.24
C PRO A 73 39.51 52.97 37.88
N ALA A 74 39.46 53.17 39.19
CA ALA A 74 38.35 53.18 40.16
C ALA A 74 36.95 52.68 39.76
N VAL A 75 36.45 51.76 40.60
CA VAL A 75 35.06 51.31 40.70
C VAL A 75 34.16 52.45 41.22
N PRO A 76 32.95 52.60 40.66
CA PRO A 76 31.78 52.68 41.51
C PRO A 76 30.64 51.75 41.06
N HIS A 77 30.18 50.96 42.04
CA HIS A 77 28.91 50.23 42.18
C HIS A 77 27.97 50.12 40.96
N LEU A 78 27.82 48.89 40.46
CA LEU A 78 26.62 48.43 39.78
C LEU A 78 26.17 47.08 40.37
N SER A 79 24.89 47.03 40.72
CA SER A 79 24.15 45.91 41.26
C SER A 79 24.25 44.64 40.40
N PRO A 80 24.15 43.43 40.99
CA PRO A 80 24.40 42.18 40.28
C PRO A 80 23.32 41.90 39.22
N VAL A 81 23.74 41.84 37.96
CA VAL A 81 22.97 41.22 36.88
C VAL A 81 23.15 39.70 37.01
N ALA A 82 22.02 39.00 37.11
CA ALA A 82 21.91 37.57 37.28
C ALA A 82 22.62 36.80 36.15
N THR A 83 23.52 35.90 36.53
CA THR A 83 23.98 34.83 35.65
C THR A 83 22.93 33.71 35.58
N PRO A 84 22.73 33.09 34.41
CA PRO A 84 21.73 32.03 34.24
C PRO A 84 22.08 30.81 35.10
N ARG A 85 21.12 30.41 35.93
CA ARG A 85 21.11 29.14 36.67
C ARG A 85 21.29 27.95 35.70
N PRO A 86 22.25 27.04 35.91
CA PRO A 86 22.17 25.72 35.31
C PRO A 86 20.94 24.97 35.87
N PRO A 87 20.32 24.06 35.09
CA PRO A 87 19.07 23.41 35.45
C PRO A 87 19.21 22.64 36.77
N ARG A 88 18.37 23.00 37.75
CA ARG A 88 18.11 22.21 38.96
C ARG A 88 17.46 20.90 38.53
N GLY A 89 18.24 19.83 38.47
CA GLY A 89 17.80 18.52 38.02
C GLY A 89 18.58 17.38 38.68
N THR A 90 18.83 17.48 39.98
CA THR A 90 19.01 16.31 40.84
C THR A 90 18.28 16.64 42.13
N ALA A 91 17.41 15.75 42.58
CA ALA A 91 16.82 15.87 43.90
C ALA A 91 17.97 15.95 44.90
N GLU A 92 18.15 17.12 45.53
CA GLU A 92 18.97 17.24 46.74
C GLU A 92 18.39 16.19 47.70
N ALA A 93 19.17 15.14 47.96
CA ALA A 93 18.84 14.16 48.98
C ALA A 93 18.48 14.96 50.25
N PRO A 94 17.42 14.56 50.99
CA PRO A 94 17.10 15.24 52.23
C PRO A 94 18.39 15.28 53.05
N ARG A 95 18.85 16.51 53.33
CA ARG A 95 19.99 16.73 54.21
C ARG A 95 19.61 16.03 55.50
N GLN A 96 20.26 14.90 55.77
CA GLN A 96 20.33 14.41 57.14
C GLN A 96 20.74 15.64 57.98
N PRO A 97 20.11 15.91 59.13
CA PRO A 97 20.65 16.90 60.04
C PRO A 97 22.13 16.57 60.16
N ALA A 98 22.98 17.54 59.82
CA ALA A 98 24.42 17.36 59.85
C ALA A 98 24.72 16.77 61.23
N ALA A 99 25.07 15.48 61.28
CA ALA A 99 25.55 14.90 62.52
C ALA A 99 26.77 15.75 62.84
N GLU A 100 26.65 16.61 63.85
CA GLU A 100 27.76 17.45 64.29
C GLU A 100 28.94 16.52 64.43
N LEU A 101 30.01 16.83 63.70
CA LEU A 101 31.23 16.04 63.73
C LEU A 101 31.61 15.91 65.20
N PRO A 102 31.82 14.70 65.73
CA PRO A 102 32.20 14.56 67.11
C PRO A 102 33.45 15.42 67.35
N GLU A 103 33.32 16.42 68.21
CA GLU A 103 34.39 17.31 68.60
C GLU A 103 35.26 16.52 69.61
N PRO A 104 36.54 16.25 69.33
CA PRO A 104 37.49 15.87 70.36
C PRO A 104 37.37 16.85 71.52
N GLY A 105 36.93 16.34 72.67
CA GLY A 105 36.92 17.09 73.91
C GLY A 105 38.34 17.57 74.23
N ASP A 106 38.43 18.64 75.03
CA ASP A 106 39.68 19.30 75.40
C ASP A 106 40.77 18.25 75.74
N ILE A 107 41.78 18.15 74.88
CA ILE A 107 42.91 17.23 75.10
C ILE A 107 43.75 17.82 76.24
N VAL A 108 43.48 17.35 77.46
CA VAL A 108 44.20 17.75 78.67
C VAL A 108 45.48 16.93 78.78
N VAL A 109 46.61 17.57 78.50
CA VAL A 109 47.94 17.02 78.81
C VAL A 109 48.18 17.23 80.31
N GLY A 110 48.46 16.14 81.05
CA GLY A 110 48.81 16.21 82.47
C GLY A 110 50.11 16.99 82.67
N ARG A 111 50.12 17.94 83.63
CA ARG A 111 51.25 18.85 83.86
C ARG A 111 52.08 18.50 85.08
N SER A 112 53.40 18.49 84.93
CA SER A 112 54.37 18.74 86.00
C SER A 112 54.68 20.25 86.11
N ALA A 113 55.27 20.68 87.22
CA ALA A 113 55.72 22.07 87.40
C ALA A 113 56.74 22.45 86.29
N PRO A 114 56.67 23.68 85.74
CA PRO A 114 57.58 24.09 84.67
C PRO A 114 59.00 24.23 85.24
N THR A 115 59.98 23.69 84.52
CA THR A 115 61.40 23.70 84.91
C THR A 115 62.28 24.45 83.91
N THR A 116 61.73 24.85 82.75
CA THR A 116 62.45 25.54 81.67
C THR A 116 61.65 26.75 81.13
N ALA A 117 62.33 27.71 80.49
CA ALA A 117 61.71 28.96 80.02
C ALA A 117 60.62 28.74 78.94
N ASP A 118 60.78 27.73 78.10
CA ASP A 118 59.77 27.31 77.13
C ASP A 118 58.52 26.77 77.85
N GLN A 119 58.67 25.93 78.88
CA GLN A 119 57.53 25.42 79.65
C GLN A 119 56.74 26.52 80.35
N VAL A 120 57.40 27.60 80.80
CA VAL A 120 56.72 28.77 81.39
C VAL A 120 55.90 29.51 80.32
N GLN A 121 56.47 29.78 79.14
CA GLN A 121 55.76 30.43 78.04
C GLN A 121 54.56 29.59 77.57
N LEU A 122 54.74 28.27 77.48
CA LEU A 122 53.67 27.34 77.12
C LEU A 122 52.52 27.35 78.14
N GLN A 123 52.85 27.29 79.44
CA GLN A 123 51.83 27.36 80.49
C GLN A 123 51.10 28.72 80.51
N TYR A 124 51.79 29.81 80.17
CA TYR A 124 51.21 31.13 80.03
C TYR A 124 50.19 31.19 78.88
N ALA A 125 50.56 30.70 77.69
CA ALA A 125 49.66 30.59 76.54
C ALA A 125 48.45 29.68 76.84
N ASP A 126 48.69 28.55 77.49
CA ASP A 126 47.63 27.64 77.91
C ASP A 126 46.69 28.26 78.96
N GLY A 127 47.19 29.20 79.78
CA GLY A 127 46.39 29.95 80.74
C GLY A 127 45.33 30.82 80.06
N PHE A 128 45.67 31.44 78.93
CA PHE A 128 44.68 32.14 78.10
C PHE A 128 43.74 31.17 77.39
N TYR A 129 44.27 30.05 76.88
CA TYR A 129 43.47 29.03 76.19
C TYR A 129 42.39 28.44 77.09
N SER A 130 42.74 28.03 78.31
CA SER A 130 41.79 27.47 79.30
C SER A 130 40.73 28.48 79.76
N LYS A 131 41.04 29.78 79.72
CA LYS A 131 40.07 30.88 79.95
C LYS A 131 39.23 31.21 78.72
N LYS A 132 39.34 30.44 77.62
CA LYS A 132 38.68 30.66 76.33
C LYS A 132 39.03 32.00 75.66
N ASN A 133 40.14 32.62 76.06
CA ASN A 133 40.65 33.82 75.43
C ASN A 133 41.56 33.45 74.24
N TYR A 134 40.93 33.01 73.16
CA TYR A 134 41.62 32.38 72.04
C TYR A 134 42.52 33.32 71.22
N ARG A 135 42.22 34.64 71.20
CA ARG A 135 43.06 35.62 70.48
C ARG A 135 44.40 35.83 71.19
N ASP A 136 44.35 36.05 72.51
CA ASP A 136 45.57 36.25 73.30
C ASP A 136 46.36 34.93 73.40
N ALA A 137 45.67 33.79 73.54
CA ALA A 137 46.31 32.48 73.48
C ALA A 137 47.04 32.24 72.15
N ALA A 138 46.43 32.61 71.01
CA ALA A 138 47.07 32.46 69.70
C ALA A 138 48.39 33.26 69.61
N ALA A 139 48.39 34.52 70.05
CA ALA A 139 49.59 35.36 70.04
C ALA A 139 50.73 34.76 70.89
N GLU A 140 50.42 34.23 72.07
CA GLU A 140 51.42 33.62 72.95
C GLU A 140 51.92 32.26 72.44
N TYR A 141 51.08 31.50 71.71
CA TYR A 141 51.50 30.28 71.01
C TYR A 141 52.37 30.57 69.78
N GLU A 142 52.05 31.61 68.98
CA GLU A 142 52.92 32.07 67.88
C GLU A 142 54.29 32.46 68.41
N ARG A 143 54.32 33.24 69.50
CA ARG A 143 55.56 33.63 70.18
C ARG A 143 56.35 32.42 70.67
N TYR A 144 55.68 31.40 71.19
CA TYR A 144 56.35 30.16 71.58
C TYR A 144 57.05 29.48 70.39
N LEU A 145 56.35 29.36 69.25
CA LEU A 145 56.90 28.73 68.04
C LEU A 145 58.07 29.51 67.42
N ASP A 146 58.04 30.84 67.51
CA ASP A 146 59.12 31.72 67.03
C ASP A 146 60.38 31.63 67.92
N GLN A 147 60.20 31.73 69.24
CA GLN A 147 61.31 31.83 70.19
C GLN A 147 61.94 30.47 70.53
N PHE A 148 61.16 29.39 70.52
CA PHE A 148 61.58 28.07 71.00
C PHE A 148 61.59 27.01 69.89
N GLN A 149 62.28 27.31 68.78
CA GLN A 149 62.38 26.41 67.62
C GLN A 149 62.97 25.02 67.93
N ARG A 150 63.75 24.89 69.01
CA ARG A 150 64.37 23.63 69.48
C ARG A 150 63.64 22.97 70.66
N ALA A 151 62.45 23.46 71.03
CA ALA A 151 61.65 22.87 72.11
C ALA A 151 61.30 21.38 71.83
N PRO A 152 60.97 20.61 72.89
CA PRO A 152 60.57 19.21 72.75
C PRO A 152 59.49 19.05 71.67
N ALA A 153 59.61 17.97 70.89
CA ALA A 153 58.69 17.74 69.78
C ALA A 153 57.23 17.62 70.24
N LEU A 154 56.99 17.05 71.44
CA LEU A 154 55.65 16.91 72.01
C LEU A 154 55.00 18.28 72.31
N ASP A 155 55.75 19.20 72.91
CA ASP A 155 55.27 20.52 73.27
C ASP A 155 54.97 21.36 72.02
N ARG A 156 55.87 21.33 71.03
CA ARG A 156 55.63 22.01 69.74
C ARG A 156 54.40 21.46 69.02
N GLN A 157 54.14 20.15 69.09
CA GLN A 157 52.92 19.56 68.51
C GLN A 157 51.66 20.07 69.19
N ALA A 158 51.64 20.11 70.53
CA ALA A 158 50.54 20.64 71.30
C ALA A 158 50.27 22.11 70.96
N VAL A 159 51.35 22.91 70.80
CA VAL A 159 51.25 24.33 70.43
C VAL A 159 50.68 24.52 69.04
N TYR A 160 51.18 23.83 68.02
CA TYR A 160 50.61 23.93 66.67
C TYR A 160 49.12 23.54 66.65
N TYR A 161 48.74 22.48 67.37
CA TYR A 161 47.35 22.05 67.45
C TYR A 161 46.46 23.10 68.15
N ARG A 162 46.88 23.60 69.32
CA ARG A 162 46.10 24.59 70.09
C ARG A 162 46.03 25.94 69.40
N LEU A 163 47.10 26.37 68.73
CA LEU A 163 47.10 27.55 67.88
C LEU A 163 46.10 27.41 66.72
N ALA A 164 46.09 26.25 66.06
CA ALA A 164 45.11 25.96 65.02
C ALA A 164 43.66 25.97 65.53
N GLU A 165 43.40 25.41 66.72
CA GLU A 165 42.08 25.47 67.37
C GLU A 165 41.70 26.90 67.77
N CYS A 166 42.62 27.72 68.28
CA CYS A 166 42.37 29.14 68.54
C CYS A 166 41.91 29.87 67.27
N TYR A 167 42.59 29.64 66.14
CA TYR A 167 42.18 30.23 64.87
C TYR A 167 40.84 29.70 64.39
N ARG A 168 40.56 28.41 64.55
CA ARG A 168 39.26 27.82 64.17
C ARG A 168 38.12 28.46 64.98
N LEU A 169 38.28 28.53 66.31
CA LEU A 169 37.26 29.06 67.23
C LEU A 169 37.06 30.58 67.08
N THR A 170 38.04 31.30 66.52
CA THR A 170 37.94 32.73 66.21
C THR A 170 37.50 33.02 64.77
N GLY A 171 37.27 31.99 63.95
CA GLY A 171 36.82 32.09 62.55
C GLY A 171 37.94 32.32 61.52
N ALA A 172 39.22 32.29 61.91
CA ALA A 172 40.37 32.43 61.02
C ALA A 172 40.73 31.10 60.33
N THR A 173 39.84 30.62 59.46
CA THR A 173 39.88 29.28 58.82
C THR A 173 41.19 28.97 58.10
N ASN A 174 41.76 29.91 57.34
CA ASN A 174 43.01 29.67 56.60
C ASN A 174 44.21 29.50 57.53
N ASN A 175 44.29 30.30 58.60
CA ASN A 175 45.35 30.20 59.59
C ASN A 175 45.25 28.89 60.38
N ALA A 176 44.02 28.45 60.69
CA ALA A 176 43.79 27.16 61.32
C ALA A 176 44.32 26.00 60.45
N LYS A 177 43.98 25.96 59.16
CA LYS A 177 44.49 24.93 58.23
C LYS A 177 45.99 24.95 58.09
N ALA A 178 46.59 26.13 57.89
CA ALA A 178 48.04 26.26 57.74
C ALA A 178 48.78 25.70 58.97
N ASN A 179 48.24 25.90 60.17
CA ASN A 179 48.82 25.34 61.40
C ASN A 179 48.58 23.83 61.55
N TYR A 180 47.41 23.30 61.16
CA TYR A 180 47.20 21.85 61.09
C TYR A 180 48.11 21.18 60.06
N GLU A 181 48.27 21.77 58.87
CA GLU A 181 49.18 21.30 57.82
C GLU A 181 50.64 21.35 58.29
N SER A 182 51.05 22.44 58.95
CA SER A 182 52.38 22.57 59.53
C SER A 182 52.66 21.49 60.57
N LEU A 183 51.70 21.20 61.45
CA LEU A 183 51.78 20.09 62.41
C LEU A 183 51.94 18.74 61.70
N LEU A 184 51.19 18.51 60.63
CA LEU A 184 51.21 17.25 59.89
C LEU A 184 52.45 17.08 59.00
N ALA A 185 53.09 18.18 58.60
CA ALA A 185 54.31 18.20 57.79
C ALA A 185 55.58 18.07 58.66
N ASN A 186 55.61 18.76 59.82
CA ASN A 186 56.81 18.83 60.66
C ASN A 186 56.98 17.63 61.60
N PHE A 187 55.93 16.83 61.80
CA PHE A 187 55.94 15.72 62.75
C PHE A 187 55.41 14.42 62.14
N THR A 188 56.09 13.31 62.47
CA THR A 188 55.75 11.96 61.98
C THR A 188 55.08 11.08 63.04
N GLY A 189 55.11 11.45 64.33
CA GLY A 189 54.49 10.73 65.44
C GLY A 189 54.14 11.64 66.63
N GLY A 190 53.12 11.25 67.40
CA GLY A 190 52.62 11.96 68.59
C GLY A 190 51.09 12.06 68.63
N GLU A 191 50.54 12.41 69.79
CA GLU A 191 49.10 12.29 70.07
C GLU A 191 48.23 13.27 69.26
N PHE A 192 48.74 14.46 68.94
CA PHE A 192 47.98 15.52 68.25
C PHE A 192 47.81 15.30 66.75
N LEU A 193 48.63 14.45 66.12
CA LEU A 193 48.62 14.29 64.67
C LEU A 193 47.31 13.70 64.15
N GLY A 194 46.69 12.77 64.89
CA GLY A 194 45.39 12.19 64.53
C GLY A 194 44.27 13.23 64.58
N TYR A 195 44.25 14.05 65.65
CA TYR A 195 43.25 15.10 65.85
C TYR A 195 43.41 16.24 64.84
N ALA A 196 44.65 16.66 64.56
CA ALA A 196 44.95 17.65 63.53
C ALA A 196 44.52 17.17 62.13
N ALA A 197 44.81 15.91 61.79
CA ALA A 197 44.37 15.30 60.53
C ALA A 197 42.85 15.25 60.42
N TYR A 198 42.13 14.89 61.50
CA TYR A 198 40.67 14.87 61.53
C TYR A 198 40.05 16.26 61.33
N ARG A 199 40.59 17.28 62.02
CA ARG A 199 40.13 18.68 61.90
C ARG A 199 40.36 19.23 60.50
N LEU A 200 41.57 19.05 59.97
CA LEU A 200 41.90 19.45 58.61
C LEU A 200 40.98 18.76 57.58
N ALA A 201 40.77 17.45 57.74
CA ALA A 201 39.89 16.67 56.86
C ALA A 201 38.45 17.17 56.89
N SER A 202 37.94 17.52 58.07
CA SER A 202 36.59 18.06 58.27
C SER A 202 36.41 19.39 57.54
N MET A 203 37.36 20.30 57.69
CA MET A 203 37.35 21.60 57.01
C MET A 203 37.44 21.43 55.48
N GLN A 204 38.30 20.54 55.01
CA GLN A 204 38.43 20.22 53.58
C GLN A 204 37.13 19.59 53.02
N TYR A 205 36.46 18.75 53.80
CA TYR A 205 35.21 18.11 53.40
C TYR A 205 34.06 19.12 53.27
N GLU A 206 33.94 20.06 54.21
CA GLU A 206 32.95 21.14 54.15
C GLU A 206 33.15 22.05 52.92
N GLU A 207 34.40 22.25 52.51
CA GLU A 207 34.78 22.96 51.29
C GLU A 207 34.60 22.15 50.01
N LYS A 208 34.09 20.92 50.11
CA LYS A 208 33.92 19.97 49.01
C LYS A 208 35.24 19.57 48.35
N ASN A 209 36.37 19.78 49.02
CA ASN A 209 37.67 19.29 48.60
C ASN A 209 37.85 17.83 49.04
N TYR A 210 37.09 16.94 48.41
CA TYR A 210 36.99 15.52 48.81
C TYR A 210 38.28 14.73 48.61
N ARG A 211 39.17 15.17 47.71
CA ARG A 211 40.46 14.48 47.46
C ARG A 211 41.44 14.68 48.61
N ASP A 212 41.56 15.92 49.08
CA ASP A 212 42.45 16.22 50.20
C ASP A 212 41.85 15.74 51.51
N ALA A 213 40.54 15.93 51.70
CA ALA A 213 39.80 15.39 52.84
C ALA A 213 39.97 13.87 52.97
N LEU A 214 39.96 13.12 51.85
CA LEU A 214 40.17 11.67 51.85
C LEU A 214 41.55 11.30 52.43
N GLN A 215 42.61 12.00 52.02
CA GLN A 215 43.97 11.73 52.52
C GLN A 215 44.06 12.04 54.02
N SER A 216 43.53 13.20 54.42
CA SER A 216 43.52 13.65 55.81
C SER A 216 42.70 12.71 56.71
N TYR A 217 41.50 12.27 56.28
CA TYR A 217 40.69 11.32 57.05
C TYR A 217 41.31 9.92 57.13
N ARG A 218 41.99 9.44 56.08
CA ARG A 218 42.77 8.18 56.14
C ARG A 218 43.91 8.28 57.14
N ARG A 219 44.59 9.42 57.22
CA ARG A 219 45.62 9.67 58.22
C ARG A 219 45.03 9.76 59.63
N ALA A 220 43.88 10.37 59.78
CA ALA A 220 43.16 10.48 61.04
C ALA A 220 42.73 9.11 61.58
N SER A 221 42.13 8.26 60.74
CA SER A 221 41.58 6.96 61.15
C SER A 221 42.62 5.98 61.71
N VAL A 222 43.90 6.14 61.35
CA VAL A 222 45.00 5.30 61.84
C VAL A 222 45.70 5.91 63.06
N ARG A 223 45.67 7.24 63.23
CA ARG A 223 46.44 7.95 64.26
C ARG A 223 45.61 8.38 65.47
N LEU A 224 44.28 8.42 65.34
CA LEU A 224 43.39 8.71 66.45
C LEU A 224 43.32 7.53 67.43
N THR A 225 43.10 7.83 68.70
CA THR A 225 42.97 6.83 69.77
C THR A 225 41.53 6.66 70.25
N GLN A 226 40.67 7.67 70.08
CA GLN A 226 39.26 7.61 70.48
C GLN A 226 38.43 6.84 69.44
N PRO A 227 37.77 5.72 69.81
CA PRO A 227 37.02 4.89 68.87
C PRO A 227 35.96 5.66 68.06
N VAL A 228 35.22 6.57 68.69
CA VAL A 228 34.19 7.38 68.01
C VAL A 228 34.77 8.22 66.88
N LEU A 229 35.95 8.82 67.08
CA LEU A 229 36.61 9.65 66.06
C LEU A 229 37.26 8.80 64.96
N ILE A 230 37.75 7.60 65.31
CA ILE A 230 38.22 6.61 64.32
C ILE A 230 37.06 6.22 63.40
N TYR A 231 35.89 5.90 63.97
CA TYR A 231 34.71 5.51 63.21
C TYR A 231 34.16 6.68 62.38
N ALA A 232 34.12 7.90 62.92
CA ALA A 232 33.79 9.09 62.16
C ALA A 232 34.72 9.27 60.97
N SER A 233 36.05 9.21 61.19
CA SER A 233 37.04 9.33 60.13
C SER A 233 36.83 8.28 59.04
N ARG A 234 36.60 7.02 59.40
CA ARG A 234 36.34 5.93 58.44
C ARG A 234 35.03 6.13 57.66
N PHE A 235 33.98 6.61 58.31
CA PHE A 235 32.72 6.93 57.64
C PHE A 235 32.91 8.03 56.59
N PHE A 236 33.62 9.11 56.96
CA PHE A 236 33.91 10.20 56.02
C PHE A 236 34.94 9.83 54.94
N VAL A 237 35.85 8.86 55.18
CA VAL A 237 36.62 8.22 54.11
C VAL A 237 35.66 7.62 53.08
N GLY A 238 34.66 6.85 53.53
CA GLY A 238 33.61 6.30 52.65
C GLY A 238 32.89 7.38 51.83
N ARG A 239 32.48 8.48 52.49
CA ARG A 239 31.81 9.62 51.83
C ARG A 239 32.69 10.34 50.81
N CYS A 240 33.98 10.53 51.11
CA CYS A 240 34.92 11.13 50.17
C CYS A 240 35.17 10.20 48.97
N LEU A 241 35.25 8.89 49.20
CA LEU A 241 35.39 7.90 48.13
C LEU A 241 34.15 7.90 47.21
N GLU A 242 32.94 7.99 47.77
CA GLU A 242 31.71 8.19 46.99
C GLU A 242 31.77 9.46 46.12
N ALA A 243 32.10 10.60 46.73
CA ALA A 243 32.14 11.88 46.04
C ALA A 243 33.24 11.97 44.98
N THR A 244 34.28 11.13 45.08
CA THR A 244 35.37 11.00 44.09
C THR A 244 35.18 9.83 43.13
N SER A 245 33.99 9.20 43.11
CA SER A 245 33.62 8.08 42.23
C SER A 245 34.41 6.77 42.43
N GLN A 246 35.09 6.60 43.58
CA GLN A 246 35.78 5.36 43.99
C GLN A 246 34.79 4.42 44.69
N LYS A 247 33.80 3.95 43.94
CA LYS A 247 32.63 3.21 44.47
C LYS A 247 32.99 1.85 45.10
N PRO A 248 33.89 1.01 44.55
CA PRO A 248 34.24 -0.26 45.19
C PRO A 248 34.88 -0.07 46.58
N GLU A 249 35.81 0.88 46.69
CA GLU A 249 36.51 1.19 47.94
C GLU A 249 35.55 1.79 48.96
N ALA A 250 34.66 2.70 48.54
CA ALA A 250 33.62 3.25 49.40
C ALA A 250 32.72 2.14 49.98
N ARG A 251 32.24 1.21 49.14
CA ARG A 251 31.43 0.07 49.59
C ARG A 251 32.16 -0.73 50.67
N GLN A 252 33.39 -1.13 50.40
CA GLN A 252 34.21 -1.90 51.35
C GLN A 252 34.37 -1.16 52.68
N GLN A 253 34.60 0.16 52.66
CA GLN A 253 34.74 0.95 53.88
C GLN A 253 33.47 0.95 54.73
N TYR A 254 32.29 1.09 54.13
CA TYR A 254 31.03 1.03 54.86
C TYR A 254 30.72 -0.36 55.38
N GLU A 255 31.00 -1.41 54.61
CA GLU A 255 30.83 -2.79 55.05
C GLU A 255 31.68 -3.07 56.29
N ASP A 256 32.96 -2.70 56.25
CA ASP A 256 33.87 -2.94 57.36
C ASP A 256 33.50 -2.11 58.59
N LEU A 257 32.98 -0.89 58.40
CA LEU A 257 32.49 -0.08 59.51
C LEU A 257 31.19 -0.64 60.11
N SER A 258 30.30 -1.21 59.28
CA SER A 258 29.03 -1.77 59.73
C SER A 258 29.15 -3.06 60.56
N LYS A 259 30.26 -3.79 60.42
CA LYS A 259 30.56 -5.03 61.18
C LYS A 259 30.92 -4.75 62.64
N ILE A 260 31.27 -3.51 62.97
CA ILE A 260 31.59 -3.09 64.34
C ILE A 260 30.27 -2.81 65.09
N ALA A 261 29.85 -3.76 65.92
CA ALA A 261 28.55 -3.74 66.59
C ALA A 261 28.50 -2.81 67.81
N ASP A 262 29.57 -2.79 68.61
CA ASP A 262 29.61 -2.09 69.90
C ASP A 262 30.08 -0.64 69.75
N ASN A 263 29.40 0.29 70.42
CA ASN A 263 29.78 1.71 70.53
C ASN A 263 30.09 2.43 69.20
N ASN A 264 29.42 2.05 68.10
CA ASN A 264 29.62 2.65 66.78
C ASN A 264 28.37 3.46 66.33
N PRO A 265 28.37 4.79 66.48
CA PRO A 265 27.24 5.64 66.06
C PRO A 265 27.06 5.70 64.54
N PHE A 266 28.04 5.27 63.75
CA PHE A 266 27.99 5.28 62.29
C PHE A 266 27.56 3.93 61.69
N ARG A 267 27.22 2.94 62.51
CA ARG A 267 26.87 1.59 62.06
C ARG A 267 25.66 1.58 61.12
N ASP A 268 24.55 2.19 61.53
CA ASP A 268 23.31 2.24 60.74
C ASP A 268 23.46 3.07 59.47
N ALA A 269 24.15 4.22 59.57
CA ALA A 269 24.47 5.05 58.43
C ALA A 269 25.35 4.30 57.41
N SER A 270 26.30 3.49 57.88
CA SER A 270 27.16 2.68 57.02
C SER A 270 26.38 1.56 56.33
N ARG A 271 25.49 0.85 57.04
CA ARG A 271 24.59 -0.16 56.45
C ARG A 271 23.67 0.46 55.39
N LEU A 272 23.13 1.63 55.67
CA LEU A 272 22.28 2.37 54.73
C LEU A 272 23.06 2.76 53.48
N SER A 273 24.25 3.34 53.64
CA SER A 273 25.13 3.69 52.52
C SER A 273 25.53 2.46 51.70
N ALA A 274 25.96 1.37 52.35
CA ALA A 274 26.29 0.12 51.67
C ALA A 274 25.10 -0.41 50.85
N GLY A 275 23.91 -0.50 51.46
CA GLY A 275 22.68 -0.92 50.79
C GLY A 275 22.31 -0.07 49.59
N ARG A 276 22.43 1.27 49.70
CA ARG A 276 22.24 2.19 48.57
C ARG A 276 23.25 1.95 47.46
N MET A 277 24.53 1.79 47.80
CA MET A 277 25.58 1.58 46.80
C MET A 277 25.43 0.24 46.06
N TYR A 278 24.98 -0.81 46.74
CA TYR A 278 24.64 -2.08 46.09
C TYR A 278 23.43 -1.93 45.16
N ALA A 279 22.39 -1.22 45.60
CA ALA A 279 21.23 -0.90 44.75
C ALA A 279 21.64 -0.14 43.48
N ASP A 280 22.44 0.92 43.64
CA ASP A 280 22.92 1.76 42.52
C ASP A 280 23.85 1.00 41.56
N ALA A 281 24.50 -0.07 42.04
CA ALA A 281 25.31 -0.98 41.22
C ALA A 281 24.47 -2.06 40.50
N GLY A 282 23.14 -2.07 40.68
CA GLY A 282 22.25 -3.10 40.14
C GLY A 282 22.31 -4.44 40.88
N LEU A 283 23.06 -4.53 41.98
CA LEU A 283 23.23 -5.72 42.82
C LEU A 283 22.12 -5.78 43.88
N ARG A 284 20.91 -6.06 43.40
CA ARG A 284 19.66 -5.91 44.16
C ARG A 284 19.59 -6.81 45.40
N GLU A 285 19.96 -8.09 45.28
CA GLU A 285 19.97 -9.01 46.42
C GLU A 285 20.94 -8.57 47.52
N ASP A 286 22.13 -8.12 47.13
CA ASP A 286 23.12 -7.65 48.09
C ASP A 286 22.65 -6.35 48.77
N GLY A 287 21.97 -5.46 48.03
CA GLY A 287 21.30 -4.30 48.61
C GLY A 287 20.27 -4.69 49.68
N LEU A 288 19.45 -5.71 49.42
CA LEU A 288 18.47 -6.22 50.39
C LEU A 288 19.11 -6.84 51.63
N LYS A 289 20.24 -7.55 51.48
CA LYS A 289 21.00 -8.11 52.62
C LYS A 289 21.43 -7.03 53.61
N TRP A 290 21.62 -5.79 53.16
CA TRP A 290 21.97 -4.66 54.02
C TRP A 290 20.74 -3.91 54.53
N LEU A 291 19.74 -3.67 53.68
CA LEU A 291 18.61 -2.78 54.01
C LEU A 291 17.52 -3.44 54.86
N LEU A 292 17.19 -4.72 54.63
CA LEU A 292 16.13 -5.40 55.38
C LEU A 292 16.50 -5.61 56.86
N PRO A 293 17.71 -6.13 57.19
CA PRO A 293 18.13 -6.23 58.60
C PRO A 293 18.25 -4.85 59.25
N LEU A 294 18.75 -3.84 58.52
CA LEU A 294 18.82 -2.46 59.03
C LEU A 294 17.43 -1.94 59.43
N ALA A 295 16.41 -2.16 58.60
CA ALA A 295 15.04 -1.75 58.89
C ALA A 295 14.45 -2.46 60.13
N ALA A 296 14.88 -3.69 60.41
CA ALA A 296 14.45 -4.45 61.58
C ALA A 296 15.17 -4.02 62.88
N GLU A 297 16.46 -3.68 62.79
CA GLU A 297 17.34 -3.44 63.94
C GLU A 297 17.44 -1.96 64.36
N THR A 298 17.28 -1.01 63.42
CA THR A 298 17.52 0.41 63.70
C THR A 298 16.46 1.01 64.64
N THR A 299 16.90 1.88 65.55
CA THR A 299 16.02 2.69 66.41
C THR A 299 15.62 4.02 65.78
N SER A 300 16.28 4.42 64.68
CA SER A 300 15.97 5.67 63.98
C SER A 300 14.78 5.49 63.03
N ALA A 301 13.66 6.13 63.34
CA ALA A 301 12.46 6.09 62.50
C ALA A 301 12.71 6.56 61.06
N GLN A 302 13.57 7.57 60.88
CA GLN A 302 13.96 8.09 59.56
C GLN A 302 14.73 7.06 58.74
N ILE A 303 15.72 6.39 59.35
CA ILE A 303 16.51 5.34 58.67
C ILE A 303 15.62 4.14 58.39
N LYS A 304 14.75 3.76 59.32
CA LYS A 304 13.79 2.67 59.17
C LYS A 304 12.87 2.89 57.97
N ALA A 305 12.24 4.06 57.89
CA ALA A 305 11.32 4.40 56.80
C ALA A 305 12.02 4.37 55.43
N GLU A 306 13.24 4.91 55.34
CA GLU A 306 14.02 4.87 54.11
C GLU A 306 14.47 3.44 53.74
N ALA A 307 14.98 2.67 54.71
CA ALA A 307 15.44 1.31 54.47
C ALA A 307 14.29 0.41 53.99
N LEU A 308 13.10 0.53 54.58
CA LEU A 308 11.90 -0.18 54.13
C LEU A 308 11.49 0.27 52.72
N ALA A 309 11.37 1.57 52.45
CA ALA A 309 10.98 2.09 51.14
C ALA A 309 11.92 1.60 50.02
N ARG A 310 13.24 1.68 50.24
CA ARG A 310 14.23 1.19 49.28
C ARG A 310 14.20 -0.33 49.13
N SER A 311 14.01 -1.07 50.21
CA SER A 311 13.89 -2.54 50.16
C SER A 311 12.67 -2.96 49.34
N GLY A 312 11.53 -2.31 49.52
CA GLY A 312 10.33 -2.57 48.72
C GLY A 312 10.57 -2.29 47.23
N LEU A 313 11.24 -1.19 46.88
CA LEU A 313 11.58 -0.89 45.48
C LEU A 313 12.51 -1.95 44.86
N LEU A 314 13.54 -2.40 45.58
CA LEU A 314 14.42 -3.48 45.13
C LEU A 314 13.68 -4.81 44.96
N GLN A 315 12.73 -5.12 45.86
CA GLN A 315 11.89 -6.31 45.75
C GLN A 315 11.00 -6.28 44.50
N VAL A 316 10.46 -5.11 44.12
CA VAL A 316 9.73 -4.95 42.85
C VAL A 316 10.64 -5.27 41.66
N GLU A 317 11.85 -4.72 41.64
CA GLU A 317 12.79 -4.96 40.54
C GLU A 317 13.29 -6.42 40.47
N LEU A 318 13.29 -7.14 41.60
CA LEU A 318 13.58 -8.56 41.68
C LEU A 318 12.39 -9.46 41.30
N GLY A 319 11.23 -8.88 40.97
CA GLY A 319 10.02 -9.66 40.67
C GLY A 319 9.40 -10.33 41.91
N ARG A 320 9.58 -9.74 43.10
CA ARG A 320 8.99 -10.18 44.38
C ARG A 320 7.89 -9.21 44.85
N PRO A 321 6.77 -9.07 44.12
CA PRO A 321 5.76 -8.04 44.39
C PRO A 321 5.03 -8.22 45.73
N ASP A 322 4.87 -9.45 46.21
CA ASP A 322 4.16 -9.72 47.47
C ASP A 322 5.01 -9.31 48.68
N ASP A 323 6.33 -9.57 48.62
CA ASP A 323 7.29 -9.09 49.62
C ASP A 323 7.40 -7.56 49.58
N ALA A 324 7.42 -6.98 48.38
CA ALA A 324 7.42 -5.53 48.18
C ALA A 324 6.19 -4.89 48.82
N THR A 325 5.00 -5.46 48.62
CA THR A 325 3.75 -4.94 49.17
C THR A 325 3.80 -4.92 50.70
N LYS A 326 4.19 -6.03 51.34
CA LYS A 326 4.35 -6.10 52.81
C LYS A 326 5.35 -5.07 53.32
N THR A 327 6.47 -4.90 52.62
CA THR A 327 7.53 -3.97 53.00
C THR A 327 7.09 -2.51 52.83
N PHE A 328 6.33 -2.20 51.78
CA PHE A 328 5.73 -0.89 51.58
C PHE A 328 4.66 -0.57 52.61
N ASP A 329 3.81 -1.53 52.98
CA ASP A 329 2.79 -1.32 54.03
C ASP A 329 3.46 -1.00 55.37
N ALA A 330 4.54 -1.72 55.71
CA ALA A 330 5.37 -1.42 56.89
C ALA A 330 6.02 -0.03 56.81
N ALA A 331 6.46 0.40 55.63
CA ALA A 331 6.99 1.75 55.43
C ALA A 331 5.91 2.82 55.60
N LEU A 332 4.72 2.61 54.99
CA LEU A 332 3.61 3.57 54.98
C LEU A 332 2.99 3.79 56.36
N ALA A 333 3.19 2.86 57.30
CA ALA A 333 2.81 3.01 58.70
C ALA A 333 3.67 4.04 59.47
N LEU A 334 4.83 4.45 58.93
CA LEU A 334 5.74 5.42 59.55
C LEU A 334 5.50 6.84 59.03
N PRO A 335 5.32 7.86 59.89
CA PRO A 335 5.18 9.25 59.44
C PRO A 335 6.34 9.76 58.56
N GLU A 336 7.57 9.33 58.87
CA GLU A 336 8.83 9.70 58.22
C GLU A 336 8.92 9.24 56.75
N VAL A 337 8.04 8.31 56.34
CA VAL A 337 7.94 7.83 54.95
C VAL A 337 7.45 8.92 53.99
N ALA A 338 7.02 10.09 54.47
CA ALA A 338 6.50 11.18 53.65
C ALA A 338 7.37 11.50 52.41
N ALA A 339 8.70 11.44 52.54
CA ALA A 339 9.63 11.66 51.42
C ALA A 339 9.59 10.57 50.32
N TRP A 340 9.08 9.38 50.66
CA TRP A 340 9.05 8.17 49.83
C TRP A 340 7.65 7.80 49.32
N LYS A 341 6.58 8.46 49.82
CA LYS A 341 5.18 8.13 49.50
C LYS A 341 4.91 8.06 47.99
N ASP A 342 5.40 9.03 47.21
CA ASP A 342 5.20 9.06 45.76
C ASP A 342 5.86 7.87 45.04
N MET A 343 7.09 7.53 45.42
CA MET A 343 7.82 6.39 44.83
C MET A 343 7.14 5.07 45.17
N ILE A 344 6.67 4.91 46.42
CA ILE A 344 5.89 3.74 46.84
C ILE A 344 4.58 3.66 46.08
N ALA A 345 3.88 4.79 45.88
CA ALA A 345 2.64 4.83 45.11
C ALA A 345 2.86 4.39 43.67
N VAL A 346 3.86 4.94 42.96
CA VAL A 346 4.24 4.55 41.60
C VAL A 346 4.56 3.05 41.52
N ALA A 347 5.36 2.54 42.45
CA ALA A 347 5.69 1.11 42.52
C ALA A 347 4.43 0.25 42.69
N GLY A 348 3.48 0.69 43.51
CA GLY A 348 2.21 0.01 43.71
C GLY A 348 1.33 -0.05 42.45
N PHE A 349 1.29 1.02 41.64
CA PHE A 349 0.63 0.99 40.33
C PHE A 349 1.30 0.01 39.38
N ARG A 350 2.63 0.02 39.33
CA ARG A 350 3.42 -0.89 38.51
C ARG A 350 3.21 -2.36 38.90
N ILE A 351 3.19 -2.68 40.20
CA ILE A 351 2.93 -4.05 40.69
C ILE A 351 1.58 -4.58 40.14
N LEU A 352 0.53 -3.77 40.21
CA LEU A 352 -0.80 -4.16 39.73
C LEU A 352 -0.79 -4.34 38.20
N TYR A 353 -0.14 -3.43 37.48
CA TYR A 353 -0.01 -3.51 36.03
C TYR A 353 0.78 -4.75 35.58
N ASP A 354 1.90 -5.05 36.22
CA ASP A 354 2.75 -6.22 35.93
C ASP A 354 2.01 -7.53 36.24
N LYS A 355 1.14 -7.54 37.26
CA LYS A 355 0.19 -8.64 37.55
C LYS A 355 -0.97 -8.74 36.54
N LYS A 356 -1.06 -7.82 35.58
CA LYS A 356 -2.19 -7.66 34.63
C LYS A 356 -3.53 -7.38 35.33
N ASP A 357 -3.50 -6.91 36.57
CA ASP A 357 -4.69 -6.46 37.29
C ASP A 357 -5.01 -5.01 36.90
N TYR A 358 -5.39 -4.84 35.64
CA TYR A 358 -5.69 -3.52 35.08
C TYR A 358 -6.88 -2.86 35.78
N LYS A 359 -7.89 -3.64 36.22
CA LYS A 359 -9.01 -3.10 37.00
C LYS A 359 -8.53 -2.57 38.35
N GLY A 360 -7.64 -3.29 39.03
CA GLY A 360 -7.00 -2.84 40.27
C GLY A 360 -6.21 -1.55 40.09
N VAL A 361 -5.48 -1.38 38.98
CA VAL A 361 -4.80 -0.11 38.63
C VAL A 361 -5.78 1.05 38.61
N LEU A 362 -6.93 0.89 37.94
CA LEU A 362 -7.93 1.96 37.79
C LEU A 362 -8.64 2.29 39.11
N GLU A 363 -8.99 1.28 39.91
CA GLU A 363 -9.60 1.49 41.23
C GLU A 363 -8.62 2.17 42.20
N ARG A 364 -7.34 1.78 42.16
CA ARG A 364 -6.28 2.46 42.91
C ARG A 364 -6.10 3.91 42.46
N TYR A 365 -6.21 4.19 41.17
CA TYR A 365 -6.06 5.55 40.64
C TYR A 365 -7.18 6.48 41.12
N LYS A 366 -8.42 5.98 41.15
CA LYS A 366 -9.58 6.69 41.71
C LYS A 366 -9.42 6.95 43.20
N SER A 367 -9.07 5.94 43.99
CA SER A 367 -8.95 6.07 45.45
C SER A 367 -7.76 6.95 45.88
N PHE A 368 -6.68 6.99 45.09
CA PHE A 368 -5.53 7.86 45.32
C PHE A 368 -5.78 9.32 44.92
N GLY A 369 -6.98 9.68 44.43
CA GLY A 369 -7.32 11.06 44.07
C GLY A 369 -6.67 11.54 42.77
N ALA A 370 -6.58 10.66 41.77
CA ALA A 370 -6.10 10.97 40.41
C ALA A 370 -4.65 11.53 40.33
N GLY A 371 -3.82 11.23 41.34
CA GLY A 371 -2.43 11.71 41.40
C GLY A 371 -2.29 13.16 41.86
N ASN A 372 -3.34 13.76 42.42
CA ASN A 372 -3.27 15.10 43.01
C ASN A 372 -2.31 15.12 44.20
N GLY A 373 -1.39 16.09 44.22
CA GLY A 373 -0.39 16.25 45.27
C GLY A 373 0.91 15.46 45.07
N MET A 374 0.99 14.60 44.04
CA MET A 374 2.26 13.94 43.66
C MET A 374 3.25 14.91 43.02
N LYS A 375 4.55 14.61 43.15
CA LYS A 375 5.59 15.22 42.32
C LYS A 375 5.31 14.94 40.83
N LEU A 376 5.69 15.91 39.99
CA LEU A 376 5.43 15.91 38.54
C LEU A 376 5.87 14.61 37.85
N GLU A 377 7.09 14.13 38.16
CA GLU A 377 7.63 12.89 37.61
C GLU A 377 6.82 11.64 38.01
N SER A 378 6.40 11.56 39.28
CA SER A 378 5.59 10.45 39.78
C SER A 378 4.19 10.46 39.16
N LYS A 379 3.58 11.64 39.01
CA LYS A 379 2.29 11.81 38.33
C LYS A 379 2.35 11.30 36.89
N LEU A 380 3.39 11.64 36.14
CA LEU A 380 3.59 11.16 34.76
C LEU A 380 3.66 9.63 34.70
N ASN A 381 4.46 8.99 35.56
CA ASN A 381 4.60 7.54 35.59
C ASN A 381 3.26 6.83 35.90
N VAL A 382 2.47 7.38 36.83
CA VAL A 382 1.14 6.86 37.13
C VAL A 382 0.19 7.03 35.94
N LEU A 383 0.14 8.22 35.33
CA LEU A 383 -0.74 8.48 34.19
C LEU A 383 -0.45 7.55 33.01
N VAL A 384 0.82 7.27 32.69
CA VAL A 384 1.19 6.31 31.65
C VAL A 384 0.62 4.92 31.98
N THR A 385 0.84 4.45 33.21
CA THR A 385 0.35 3.14 33.66
C THR A 385 -1.18 3.06 33.60
N VAL A 386 -1.87 4.13 33.96
CA VAL A 386 -3.34 4.23 33.92
C VAL A 386 -3.85 4.26 32.49
N ALA A 387 -3.26 5.05 31.61
CA ALA A 387 -3.66 5.13 30.21
C ALA A 387 -3.50 3.77 29.50
N ASP A 388 -2.37 3.09 29.76
CA ASP A 388 -2.14 1.74 29.25
C ASP A 388 -3.15 0.74 29.84
N ALA A 389 -3.43 0.79 31.15
CA ALA A 389 -4.43 -0.09 31.77
C ALA A 389 -5.85 0.16 31.22
N GLN A 390 -6.23 1.41 30.96
CA GLN A 390 -7.51 1.76 30.32
C GLN A 390 -7.58 1.16 28.92
N ARG A 391 -6.49 1.23 28.14
CA ARG A 391 -6.40 0.61 26.81
C ARG A 391 -6.57 -0.91 26.89
N GLU A 392 -5.88 -1.59 27.80
CA GLU A 392 -5.98 -3.05 27.95
C GLU A 392 -7.36 -3.53 28.41
N VAL A 393 -8.10 -2.70 29.17
CA VAL A 393 -9.49 -2.99 29.60
C VAL A 393 -10.52 -2.63 28.51
N GLY A 394 -10.12 -1.94 27.45
CA GLY A 394 -11.01 -1.47 26.38
C GLY A 394 -11.76 -0.17 26.71
N GLN A 395 -11.37 0.55 27.77
CA GLN A 395 -11.86 1.90 28.10
C GLN A 395 -11.22 2.93 27.17
N ARG A 396 -11.67 2.92 25.91
CA ARG A 396 -11.00 3.59 24.80
C ARG A 396 -11.01 5.11 24.94
N ASP A 397 -12.16 5.71 25.27
CA ASP A 397 -12.29 7.17 25.36
C ASP A 397 -11.52 7.72 26.55
N GLU A 398 -11.52 7.00 27.67
CA GLU A 398 -10.74 7.34 28.86
C GLU A 398 -9.24 7.22 28.60
N ALA A 399 -8.78 6.14 27.96
CA ALA A 399 -7.37 5.97 27.57
C ALA A 399 -6.91 7.12 26.67
N LEU A 400 -7.71 7.45 25.65
CA LEU A 400 -7.47 8.59 24.78
C LEU A 400 -7.36 9.88 25.61
N ALA A 401 -8.31 10.17 26.49
CA ALA A 401 -8.29 11.37 27.33
C ALA A 401 -7.03 11.43 28.22
N THR A 402 -6.63 10.33 28.83
CA THR A 402 -5.43 10.25 29.68
C THR A 402 -4.16 10.47 28.86
N TYR A 403 -4.03 9.86 27.67
CA TYR A 403 -2.88 10.14 26.79
C TYR A 403 -2.82 11.61 26.33
N ALA A 404 -3.97 12.23 26.05
CA ALA A 404 -4.03 13.66 25.74
C ALA A 404 -3.63 14.53 26.93
N GLN A 405 -4.00 14.14 28.15
CA GLN A 405 -3.54 14.79 29.37
C GLN A 405 -2.02 14.69 29.52
N ILE A 406 -1.43 13.52 29.26
CA ILE A 406 0.01 13.32 29.32
C ILE A 406 0.73 14.25 28.33
N ALA A 407 0.27 14.30 27.07
CA ALA A 407 0.86 15.18 26.06
C ALA A 407 0.78 16.67 26.44
N LYS A 408 -0.34 17.09 27.05
CA LYS A 408 -0.55 18.48 27.47
C LYS A 408 0.28 18.88 28.69
N GLU A 409 0.35 18.02 29.70
CA GLU A 409 1.02 18.34 30.97
C GLU A 409 2.54 18.08 30.93
N PHE A 410 3.01 17.18 30.06
CA PHE A 410 4.41 16.73 30.02
C PHE A 410 5.04 16.73 28.60
N PRO A 411 4.83 17.78 27.77
CA PRO A 411 5.09 17.74 26.32
C PRO A 411 6.54 17.42 25.93
N ALA A 412 7.52 17.77 26.77
CA ALA A 412 8.95 17.59 26.47
C ALA A 412 9.53 16.24 26.95
N THR A 413 8.71 15.32 27.48
CA THR A 413 9.20 14.07 28.08
C THR A 413 9.22 12.91 27.07
N PRO A 414 10.20 11.98 27.15
CA PRO A 414 10.18 10.75 26.36
C PRO A 414 8.87 9.96 26.51
N GLN A 415 8.34 9.88 27.73
CA GLN A 415 7.09 9.18 28.04
C GLN A 415 5.89 9.82 27.34
N ALA A 416 5.83 11.16 27.25
CA ALA A 416 4.75 11.82 26.51
C ALA A 416 4.80 11.52 25.00
N ARG A 417 5.99 11.36 24.43
CA ARG A 417 6.15 10.94 23.03
C ARG A 417 5.65 9.50 22.82
N GLU A 418 6.02 8.57 23.70
CA GLU A 418 5.51 7.20 23.64
C GLU A 418 3.99 7.14 23.84
N ALA A 419 3.45 7.90 24.79
CA ALA A 419 2.00 8.05 25.02
C ALA A 419 1.28 8.63 23.79
N GLY A 420 1.85 9.66 23.17
CA GLY A 420 1.32 10.25 21.93
C GLY A 420 1.30 9.24 20.79
N TYR A 421 2.35 8.43 20.64
CA TYR A 421 2.38 7.35 19.66
C TYR A 421 1.32 6.27 19.96
N ALA A 422 1.21 5.80 21.21
CA ALA A 422 0.19 4.83 21.62
C ALA A 422 -1.24 5.33 21.33
N ARG A 423 -1.49 6.63 21.58
CA ARG A 423 -2.74 7.30 21.21
C ARG A 423 -3.00 7.25 19.69
N LEU A 424 -2.00 7.56 18.87
CA LEU A 424 -2.13 7.46 17.41
C LEU A 424 -2.43 6.03 16.95
N VAL A 425 -1.80 5.03 17.55
CA VAL A 425 -2.07 3.61 17.25
C VAL A 425 -3.53 3.29 17.53
N MET A 426 -4.04 3.71 18.69
CA MET A 426 -5.46 3.53 18.99
C MET A 426 -6.36 4.20 17.95
N LEU A 427 -6.09 5.46 17.59
CA LEU A 427 -6.87 6.19 16.58
C LEU A 427 -6.85 5.48 15.23
N TYR A 428 -5.69 4.95 14.82
CA TYR A 428 -5.54 4.17 13.60
C TYR A 428 -6.36 2.88 13.61
N ASP A 429 -6.32 2.13 14.70
CA ASP A 429 -7.04 0.86 14.81
C ASP A 429 -8.57 1.02 14.73
N ALA A 430 -9.12 2.18 15.14
CA ALA A 430 -10.55 2.45 14.97
C ALA A 430 -10.89 3.32 13.76
N ALA A 431 -9.94 3.59 12.85
CA ALA A 431 -10.14 4.48 11.71
C ALA A 431 -10.73 5.84 12.11
N ASP A 432 -10.28 6.39 13.24
CA ASP A 432 -10.79 7.64 13.80
C ASP A 432 -10.35 8.85 12.96
N ALA A 433 -11.29 9.73 12.62
CA ALA A 433 -11.04 10.90 11.78
C ALA A 433 -9.98 11.87 12.35
N ARG A 434 -9.75 11.84 13.68
CA ARG A 434 -8.73 12.67 14.35
C ARG A 434 -7.30 12.27 13.98
N LEU A 435 -7.08 11.02 13.54
CA LEU A 435 -5.74 10.46 13.32
C LEU A 435 -4.86 11.36 12.44
N VAL A 436 -5.36 11.86 11.31
CA VAL A 436 -4.55 12.60 10.35
C VAL A 436 -4.02 13.90 10.96
N ASN A 437 -4.89 14.63 11.68
CA ASN A 437 -4.52 15.90 12.32
C ASN A 437 -3.57 15.68 13.50
N GLU A 438 -3.80 14.65 14.31
CA GLU A 438 -2.92 14.33 15.44
C GLU A 438 -1.57 13.77 14.99
N ALA A 439 -1.54 12.98 13.92
CA ALA A 439 -0.30 12.50 13.31
C ALA A 439 0.53 13.68 12.77
N ASN A 440 -0.11 14.70 12.19
CA ASN A 440 0.59 15.93 11.77
C ASN A 440 1.27 16.62 12.95
N ALA A 441 0.52 16.85 14.05
CA ALA A 441 1.07 17.47 15.26
C ALA A 441 2.25 16.67 15.80
N PHE A 442 2.10 15.35 15.91
CA PHE A 442 3.17 14.47 16.37
C PHE A 442 4.42 14.56 15.50
N LEU A 443 4.30 14.51 14.17
CA LEU A 443 5.42 14.58 13.24
C LEU A 443 6.11 15.95 13.24
N THR A 444 5.36 17.03 13.48
CA THR A 444 5.93 18.39 13.62
C THR A 444 6.68 18.56 14.93
N GLU A 445 6.13 18.08 16.03
CA GLU A 445 6.73 18.21 17.37
C GLU A 445 7.88 17.22 17.59
N ASN A 446 7.88 16.08 16.88
CA ASN A 446 8.81 14.97 17.09
C ASN A 446 9.54 14.53 15.80
N PRO A 447 10.20 15.43 15.06
CA PRO A 447 10.72 15.15 13.71
C PRO A 447 11.86 14.11 13.68
N THR A 448 12.50 13.84 14.82
CA THR A 448 13.61 12.88 14.96
C THR A 448 13.24 11.65 15.79
N ALA A 449 11.96 11.46 16.13
CA ALA A 449 11.53 10.29 16.90
C ALA A 449 11.63 9.00 16.09
N ALA A 450 11.90 7.88 16.77
CA ALA A 450 11.99 6.56 16.14
C ALA A 450 10.67 6.13 15.48
N GLN A 451 9.54 6.70 15.92
CA GLN A 451 8.20 6.40 15.43
C GLN A 451 7.79 7.20 14.20
N VAL A 452 8.59 8.16 13.72
CA VAL A 452 8.26 9.05 12.59
C VAL A 452 7.81 8.26 11.36
N ASP A 453 8.51 7.18 11.01
CA ASP A 453 8.21 6.37 9.84
C ASP A 453 6.88 5.62 9.98
N ARG A 454 6.61 5.08 11.18
CA ARG A 454 5.37 4.37 11.49
C ARG A 454 4.18 5.32 11.50
N VAL A 455 4.32 6.49 12.12
CA VAL A 455 3.27 7.52 12.15
C VAL A 455 2.99 8.07 10.76
N SER A 456 4.03 8.28 9.95
CA SER A 456 3.89 8.70 8.55
C SER A 456 3.13 7.64 7.74
N LEU A 457 3.45 6.35 7.93
CA LEU A 457 2.73 5.26 7.29
C LEU A 457 1.25 5.22 7.72
N MET A 458 0.95 5.31 9.02
CA MET A 458 -0.42 5.33 9.54
C MET A 458 -1.24 6.48 8.94
N LYS A 459 -0.63 7.67 8.82
CA LYS A 459 -1.25 8.83 8.16
C LYS A 459 -1.52 8.56 6.67
N ALA A 460 -0.54 8.03 5.94
CA ALA A 460 -0.69 7.71 4.53
C ALA A 460 -1.79 6.66 4.29
N GLU A 461 -1.88 5.67 5.17
CA GLU A 461 -2.90 4.61 5.13
C GLU A 461 -4.30 5.12 5.45
N ALA A 462 -4.43 6.05 6.41
CA ALA A 462 -5.69 6.70 6.70
C ALA A 462 -6.21 7.50 5.49
N LEU A 463 -5.33 8.30 4.87
CA LEU A 463 -5.65 9.06 3.66
C LEU A 463 -5.98 8.14 2.48
N PHE A 464 -5.22 7.06 2.31
CA PHE A 464 -5.48 6.05 1.28
C PHE A 464 -6.86 5.40 1.44
N LYS A 465 -7.23 5.01 2.66
CA LYS A 465 -8.55 4.44 2.97
C LYS A 465 -9.67 5.46 2.75
N ALA A 466 -9.42 6.75 3.00
CA ALA A 466 -10.35 7.83 2.72
C ALA A 466 -10.48 8.17 1.22
N GLY A 467 -9.66 7.56 0.34
CA GLY A 467 -9.62 7.85 -1.09
C GLY A 467 -8.87 9.14 -1.43
N ASP A 468 -8.22 9.78 -0.46
CA ASP A 468 -7.41 10.98 -0.64
C ASP A 468 -6.01 10.60 -1.14
N PHE A 469 -5.96 10.14 -2.40
CA PHE A 469 -4.73 9.67 -3.03
C PHE A 469 -3.73 10.81 -3.29
N GLU A 470 -4.22 12.04 -3.48
CA GLU A 470 -3.41 13.23 -3.73
C GLU A 470 -2.49 13.53 -2.53
N HIS A 471 -3.02 13.46 -1.31
CA HIS A 471 -2.22 13.66 -0.10
C HIS A 471 -1.52 12.38 0.38
N ALA A 472 -2.05 11.19 0.09
CA ALA A 472 -1.44 9.92 0.50
C ALA A 472 -0.14 9.62 -0.28
N ALA A 473 -0.12 9.83 -1.60
CA ALA A 473 1.02 9.51 -2.46
C ALA A 473 2.36 10.14 -2.01
N PRO A 474 2.47 11.46 -1.74
CA PRO A 474 3.75 12.04 -1.32
C PRO A 474 4.23 11.48 0.02
N ILE A 475 3.32 11.11 0.93
CA ILE A 475 3.70 10.52 2.22
C ILE A 475 4.24 9.10 2.02
N TYR A 476 3.57 8.26 1.21
CA TYR A 476 4.12 6.95 0.86
C TYR A 476 5.46 7.06 0.17
N GLN A 477 5.65 8.04 -0.72
CA GLN A 477 6.93 8.24 -1.41
C GLN A 477 8.06 8.59 -0.43
N ILE A 478 7.78 9.43 0.57
CA ILE A 478 8.73 9.74 1.65
C ILE A 478 9.04 8.48 2.47
N VAL A 479 8.01 7.72 2.86
CA VAL A 479 8.15 6.50 3.66
C VAL A 479 8.98 5.44 2.92
N VAL A 480 8.74 5.24 1.63
CA VAL A 480 9.50 4.29 0.81
C VAL A 480 10.94 4.77 0.57
N GLY A 481 11.15 6.06 0.33
CA GLY A 481 12.47 6.60 -0.03
C GLY A 481 13.44 6.83 1.13
N ARG A 482 12.94 7.07 2.35
CA ARG A 482 13.81 7.47 3.50
C ARG A 482 14.16 6.34 4.47
N THR A 483 13.38 5.26 4.54
CA THR A 483 13.30 4.50 5.79
C THR A 483 14.12 3.20 5.76
N LYS A 484 15.19 3.15 6.57
CA LYS A 484 15.87 1.88 6.89
C LYS A 484 15.14 1.10 8.00
N ALA A 485 14.27 1.75 8.77
CA ALA A 485 13.70 1.23 10.01
C ALA A 485 12.38 0.45 9.85
N LEU A 486 11.71 0.51 8.70
CA LEU A 486 10.48 -0.26 8.47
C LEU A 486 10.78 -1.73 8.10
N PRO A 487 10.02 -2.70 8.63
CA PRO A 487 10.04 -4.09 8.16
C PRO A 487 9.77 -4.17 6.64
N GLU A 488 10.47 -5.10 5.95
CA GLU A 488 10.37 -5.25 4.49
C GLU A 488 8.93 -5.48 4.00
N ASN A 489 8.11 -6.20 4.76
CA ASN A 489 6.69 -6.39 4.41
C ASN A 489 5.91 -5.06 4.39
N LEU A 490 6.14 -4.17 5.37
CA LEU A 490 5.47 -2.86 5.40
C LEU A 490 5.98 -1.94 4.30
N LYS A 491 7.26 -2.02 3.94
CA LYS A 491 7.81 -1.29 2.78
C LYS A 491 7.16 -1.77 1.48
N GLY A 492 7.08 -3.09 1.28
CA GLY A 492 6.41 -3.70 0.13
C GLY A 492 4.95 -3.30 0.02
N GLU A 493 4.23 -3.24 1.15
CA GLU A 493 2.85 -2.76 1.17
C GLU A 493 2.74 -1.25 0.88
N ALA A 494 3.63 -0.42 1.43
CA ALA A 494 3.66 1.02 1.20
C ALA A 494 3.94 1.38 -0.26
N ILE A 495 4.94 0.77 -0.90
CA ILE A 495 5.27 1.04 -2.31
C ILE A 495 4.17 0.50 -3.24
N PHE A 496 3.51 -0.61 -2.91
CA PHE A 496 2.34 -1.08 -3.63
C PHE A 496 1.19 -0.05 -3.56
N LYS A 497 0.89 0.47 -2.37
CA LYS A 497 -0.14 1.50 -2.17
C LYS A 497 0.23 2.82 -2.85
N LEU A 498 1.51 3.18 -2.93
CA LEU A 498 1.99 4.32 -3.72
C LEU A 498 1.66 4.15 -5.20
N GLY A 499 2.00 3.01 -5.79
CA GLY A 499 1.69 2.71 -7.19
C GLY A 499 0.18 2.72 -7.44
N TRP A 500 -0.61 2.25 -6.47
CA TRP A 500 -2.07 2.34 -6.52
C TRP A 500 -2.57 3.79 -6.49
N CYS A 501 -2.02 4.66 -5.62
CA CYS A 501 -2.36 6.08 -5.63
C CYS A 501 -2.13 6.68 -7.02
N TRP A 502 -0.98 6.40 -7.65
CA TRP A 502 -0.69 6.89 -9.00
C TRP A 502 -1.67 6.39 -10.05
N MET A 503 -2.12 5.14 -9.95
CA MET A 503 -3.18 4.60 -10.81
C MET A 503 -4.50 5.37 -10.66
N GLN A 504 -4.92 5.69 -9.43
CA GLN A 504 -6.17 6.41 -9.20
C GLN A 504 -6.10 7.88 -9.63
N LEU A 505 -4.91 8.49 -9.54
CA LEU A 505 -4.65 9.84 -10.01
C LEU A 505 -4.44 9.94 -11.54
N GLY A 506 -4.46 8.81 -12.26
CA GLY A 506 -4.23 8.77 -13.72
C GLY A 506 -2.77 8.97 -14.15
N HIS A 507 -1.84 9.04 -13.20
CA HIS A 507 -0.40 9.12 -13.46
C HIS A 507 0.17 7.73 -13.77
N HIS A 508 -0.22 7.18 -14.93
CA HIS A 508 0.14 5.83 -15.35
C HIS A 508 1.66 5.64 -15.52
N ASP A 509 2.39 6.68 -15.91
CA ASP A 509 3.85 6.71 -15.98
C ASP A 509 4.49 6.45 -14.61
N LYS A 510 4.09 7.21 -13.59
CA LYS A 510 4.58 7.05 -12.21
C LYS A 510 4.16 5.71 -11.60
N ALA A 511 2.96 5.22 -11.94
CA ALA A 511 2.50 3.91 -11.52
C ALA A 511 3.40 2.80 -12.08
N VAL A 512 3.76 2.86 -13.38
CA VAL A 512 4.67 1.89 -14.00
C VAL A 512 6.05 1.91 -13.34
N GLU A 513 6.61 3.09 -13.09
CA GLU A 513 7.90 3.24 -12.40
C GLU A 513 7.83 2.61 -11.00
N THR A 514 6.82 2.98 -10.20
CA THR A 514 6.66 2.52 -8.82
C THR A 514 6.44 1.00 -8.74
N PHE A 515 5.59 0.45 -9.60
CA PHE A 515 5.36 -1.00 -9.64
C PHE A 515 6.57 -1.77 -10.17
N THR A 516 7.39 -1.16 -11.03
CA THR A 516 8.66 -1.76 -11.47
C THR A 516 9.64 -1.88 -10.32
N ALA A 517 9.79 -0.82 -9.52
CA ALA A 517 10.59 -0.87 -8.30
C ALA A 517 10.06 -1.95 -7.33
N PHE A 518 8.74 -2.03 -7.11
CA PHE A 518 8.16 -3.08 -6.27
C PHE A 518 8.48 -4.50 -6.76
N LEU A 519 8.33 -4.77 -8.06
CA LEU A 519 8.58 -6.12 -8.60
C LEU A 519 10.07 -6.50 -8.59
N HIS A 520 10.96 -5.51 -8.60
CA HIS A 520 12.40 -5.70 -8.46
C HIS A 520 12.80 -5.96 -7.00
N ASP A 521 12.36 -5.09 -6.09
CA ASP A 521 12.80 -5.09 -4.69
C ASP A 521 12.05 -6.14 -3.84
N PHE A 522 10.82 -6.51 -4.23
CA PHE A 522 9.94 -7.40 -3.46
C PHE A 522 9.37 -8.57 -4.32
N PRO A 523 10.21 -9.39 -4.97
CA PRO A 523 9.78 -10.38 -5.96
C PRO A 523 8.97 -11.56 -5.39
N VAL A 524 8.96 -11.75 -4.07
CA VAL A 524 8.21 -12.82 -3.37
C VAL A 524 7.03 -12.29 -2.54
N HIS A 525 6.74 -10.98 -2.62
CA HIS A 525 5.69 -10.37 -1.81
C HIS A 525 4.29 -10.81 -2.26
N ALA A 526 3.35 -10.91 -1.32
CA ALA A 526 1.99 -11.41 -1.58
C ALA A 526 1.21 -10.59 -2.62
N LYS A 527 1.62 -9.33 -2.86
CA LYS A 527 1.02 -8.44 -3.87
C LYS A 527 1.62 -8.56 -5.27
N VAL A 528 2.63 -9.40 -5.51
CA VAL A 528 3.25 -9.57 -6.84
C VAL A 528 2.22 -9.83 -7.96
N PRO A 529 1.26 -10.77 -7.82
CA PRO A 529 0.24 -10.98 -8.86
C PRO A 529 -0.60 -9.72 -9.12
N THR A 530 -1.06 -9.06 -8.05
CA THR A 530 -1.81 -7.80 -8.15
C THR A 530 -0.97 -6.70 -8.80
N THR A 531 0.31 -6.58 -8.46
CA THR A 531 1.21 -5.59 -9.04
C THR A 531 1.47 -5.81 -10.52
N LEU A 532 1.67 -7.06 -10.96
CA LEU A 532 1.77 -7.41 -12.38
C LEU A 532 0.51 -6.99 -13.14
N ALA A 533 -0.68 -7.29 -12.60
CA ALA A 533 -1.95 -6.88 -13.20
C ALA A 533 -2.06 -5.35 -13.30
N GLN A 534 -1.74 -4.62 -12.23
CA GLN A 534 -1.82 -3.15 -12.21
C GLN A 534 -0.81 -2.49 -13.15
N ARG A 535 0.44 -2.95 -13.15
CA ARG A 535 1.47 -2.43 -14.06
C ARG A 535 1.13 -2.72 -15.50
N GLY A 536 0.65 -3.92 -15.80
CA GLY A 536 0.11 -4.28 -17.12
C GLY A 536 -1.03 -3.37 -17.55
N SER A 537 -2.00 -3.09 -16.67
CA SER A 537 -3.08 -2.13 -16.95
C SER A 537 -2.57 -0.71 -17.20
N ALA A 538 -1.61 -0.23 -16.40
CA ALA A 538 -0.99 1.08 -16.58
C ALA A 538 -0.26 1.18 -17.93
N GLN A 539 0.50 0.15 -18.30
CA GLN A 539 1.19 0.03 -19.58
C GLN A 539 0.20 0.03 -20.76
N MET A 540 -0.95 -0.63 -20.64
CA MET A 540 -1.99 -0.57 -21.67
C MET A 540 -2.54 0.84 -21.88
N GLN A 541 -2.75 1.61 -20.81
CA GLN A 541 -3.18 3.03 -20.92
C GLN A 541 -2.11 3.88 -21.63
N LEU A 542 -0.83 3.57 -21.41
CA LEU A 542 0.30 4.17 -22.11
C LEU A 542 0.54 3.58 -23.51
N LYS A 543 -0.32 2.67 -23.99
CA LYS A 543 -0.19 1.95 -25.27
C LYS A 543 1.10 1.12 -25.41
N GLN A 544 1.72 0.77 -24.29
CA GLN A 544 2.91 -0.08 -24.20
C GLN A 544 2.54 -1.57 -24.23
N TYR A 545 1.88 -2.01 -25.30
CA TYR A 545 1.27 -3.35 -25.38
C TYR A 545 2.26 -4.50 -25.22
N ALA A 546 3.49 -4.38 -25.74
CA ALA A 546 4.50 -5.43 -25.59
C ALA A 546 4.96 -5.61 -24.13
N ALA A 547 5.06 -4.52 -23.37
CA ALA A 547 5.39 -4.57 -21.94
C ALA A 547 4.22 -5.16 -21.14
N ALA A 548 2.99 -4.71 -21.42
CA ALA A 548 1.78 -5.23 -20.79
C ALA A 548 1.60 -6.73 -21.07
N GLN A 549 1.88 -7.18 -22.30
CA GLN A 549 1.86 -8.58 -22.67
C GLN A 549 2.78 -9.41 -21.77
N LYS A 550 4.00 -8.93 -21.53
CA LYS A 550 4.98 -9.63 -20.68
C LYS A 550 4.46 -9.77 -19.24
N ASP A 551 3.86 -8.72 -18.69
CA ASP A 551 3.32 -8.72 -17.33
C ASP A 551 2.14 -9.67 -17.17
N PHE A 552 1.16 -9.60 -18.06
CA PHE A 552 0.01 -10.50 -18.02
C PHE A 552 0.39 -11.95 -18.34
N ALA A 553 1.32 -12.19 -19.27
CA ALA A 553 1.84 -13.52 -19.52
C ALA A 553 2.54 -14.09 -18.28
N THR A 554 3.35 -13.29 -17.58
CA THR A 554 4.01 -13.70 -16.33
C THR A 554 3.01 -13.99 -15.23
N LEU A 555 1.97 -13.15 -15.10
CA LEU A 555 0.87 -13.36 -14.15
C LEU A 555 0.18 -14.70 -14.39
N VAL A 556 -0.17 -14.99 -15.65
CA VAL A 556 -0.85 -16.22 -16.03
C VAL A 556 0.10 -17.43 -15.92
N SER A 557 1.36 -17.37 -16.33
CA SER A 557 2.24 -18.54 -16.27
C SER A 557 2.68 -18.87 -14.85
N ASN A 558 3.06 -17.87 -14.06
CA ASN A 558 3.77 -18.06 -12.79
C ASN A 558 2.84 -18.01 -11.57
N HIS A 559 1.62 -17.48 -11.72
CA HIS A 559 0.67 -17.36 -10.61
C HIS A 559 -0.71 -17.97 -10.95
N PRO A 560 -0.78 -19.28 -11.24
CA PRO A 560 -2.02 -19.93 -11.69
C PRO A 560 -3.15 -19.99 -10.66
N LYS A 561 -2.86 -19.74 -9.38
CA LYS A 561 -3.87 -19.67 -8.30
C LYS A 561 -4.21 -18.24 -7.87
N ALA A 562 -3.64 -17.22 -8.51
CA ALA A 562 -3.91 -15.83 -8.17
C ALA A 562 -5.35 -15.45 -8.54
N LYS A 563 -5.97 -14.59 -7.72
CA LYS A 563 -7.32 -14.07 -7.97
C LYS A 563 -7.37 -13.21 -9.24
N GLU A 564 -6.23 -12.61 -9.56
CA GLU A 564 -5.97 -11.78 -10.73
C GLU A 564 -5.92 -12.57 -12.04
N ARG A 565 -5.87 -13.91 -12.00
CA ARG A 565 -5.65 -14.74 -13.20
C ARG A 565 -6.71 -14.57 -14.26
N GLU A 566 -7.99 -14.51 -13.86
CA GLU A 566 -9.10 -14.28 -14.80
C GLU A 566 -8.90 -12.96 -15.56
N PHE A 567 -8.62 -11.88 -14.82
CA PHE A 567 -8.32 -10.57 -15.39
C PHE A 567 -7.07 -10.59 -16.28
N GLY A 568 -6.04 -11.34 -15.87
CA GLY A 568 -4.81 -11.51 -16.63
C GLY A 568 -5.04 -12.21 -17.97
N LEU A 569 -5.82 -13.28 -17.98
CA LEU A 569 -6.19 -14.01 -19.20
C LEU A 569 -7.02 -13.14 -20.15
N GLU A 570 -8.03 -12.43 -19.64
CA GLU A 570 -8.82 -11.51 -20.48
C GLU A 570 -7.93 -10.45 -21.13
N ASN A 571 -7.12 -9.73 -20.35
CA ASN A 571 -6.30 -8.65 -20.90
C ASN A 571 -5.18 -9.18 -21.80
N LEU A 572 -4.60 -10.34 -21.50
CA LEU A 572 -3.61 -10.96 -22.38
C LEU A 572 -4.21 -11.30 -23.75
N ALA A 573 -5.44 -11.85 -23.79
CA ALA A 573 -6.14 -12.13 -25.04
C ALA A 573 -6.41 -10.85 -25.83
N LEU A 574 -6.86 -9.78 -25.16
CA LEU A 574 -7.09 -8.47 -25.80
C LEU A 574 -5.80 -7.87 -26.37
N ILE A 575 -4.69 -7.98 -25.65
CA ILE A 575 -3.37 -7.52 -26.11
C ILE A 575 -2.92 -8.32 -27.32
N HIS A 576 -3.11 -9.65 -27.34
CA HIS A 576 -2.84 -10.46 -28.52
C HIS A 576 -3.62 -9.96 -29.75
N GLY A 577 -4.90 -9.64 -29.58
CA GLY A 577 -5.72 -9.03 -30.63
C GLY A 577 -5.18 -7.69 -31.11
N GLN A 578 -4.76 -6.83 -30.18
CA GLN A 578 -4.20 -5.51 -30.50
C GLN A 578 -2.85 -5.59 -31.23
N LEU A 579 -2.08 -6.64 -30.96
CA LEU A 579 -0.82 -6.95 -31.66
C LEU A 579 -1.04 -7.72 -32.98
N GLY A 580 -2.29 -7.98 -33.37
CA GLY A 580 -2.65 -8.70 -34.60
C GLY A 580 -2.54 -10.23 -34.50
N ASP A 581 -2.21 -10.77 -33.32
CA ASP A 581 -2.08 -12.21 -33.09
C ASP A 581 -3.42 -12.84 -32.71
N THR A 582 -4.29 -12.97 -33.71
CA THR A 582 -5.64 -13.51 -33.56
C THR A 582 -5.67 -14.99 -33.16
N ALA A 583 -4.58 -15.73 -33.43
CA ALA A 583 -4.44 -17.13 -33.02
C ALA A 583 -4.24 -17.23 -31.51
N ARG A 584 -3.22 -16.54 -30.96
CA ARG A 584 -2.98 -16.53 -29.50
C ARG A 584 -4.11 -15.86 -28.72
N MET A 585 -4.80 -14.88 -29.32
CA MET A 585 -6.01 -14.29 -28.75
C MET A 585 -7.10 -15.34 -28.50
N ALA A 586 -7.42 -16.15 -29.51
CA ALA A 586 -8.43 -17.19 -29.39
C ALA A 586 -8.00 -18.28 -28.39
N GLU A 587 -6.76 -18.75 -28.45
CA GLU A 587 -6.22 -19.74 -27.51
C GLU A 587 -6.31 -19.24 -26.05
N THR A 588 -5.97 -17.97 -25.81
CA THR A 588 -6.05 -17.39 -24.46
C THR A 588 -7.50 -17.28 -23.98
N PHE A 589 -8.43 -16.92 -24.87
CA PHE A 589 -9.86 -16.92 -24.54
C PHE A 589 -10.44 -18.32 -24.31
N GLU A 590 -9.96 -19.34 -25.02
CA GLU A 590 -10.35 -20.74 -24.75
C GLU A 590 -9.89 -21.17 -23.36
N ILE A 591 -8.67 -20.81 -22.94
CA ILE A 591 -8.17 -21.04 -21.58
C ILE A 591 -9.06 -20.31 -20.57
N LEU A 592 -9.39 -19.03 -20.82
CA LEU A 592 -10.28 -18.24 -19.96
C LEU A 592 -11.64 -18.92 -19.78
N LEU A 593 -12.30 -19.35 -20.87
CA LEU A 593 -13.61 -19.99 -20.80
C LEU A 593 -13.57 -21.36 -20.12
N LYS A 594 -12.46 -22.10 -20.25
CA LYS A 594 -12.25 -23.38 -19.61
C LYS A 594 -12.07 -23.25 -18.09
N GLU A 595 -11.28 -22.28 -17.67
CA GLU A 595 -10.96 -22.08 -16.24
C GLU A 595 -12.00 -21.23 -15.50
N PHE A 596 -12.64 -20.29 -16.20
CA PHE A 596 -13.63 -19.36 -15.65
C PHE A 596 -14.92 -19.35 -16.50
N PRO A 597 -15.74 -20.43 -16.49
CA PRO A 597 -16.92 -20.55 -17.36
C PRO A 597 -18.00 -19.48 -17.14
N ALA A 598 -18.01 -18.84 -15.97
CA ALA A 598 -18.95 -17.78 -15.58
C ALA A 598 -18.37 -16.35 -15.74
N THR A 599 -17.24 -16.21 -16.44
CA THR A 599 -16.59 -14.91 -16.64
C THR A 599 -17.50 -13.89 -17.34
N ALA A 600 -17.41 -12.63 -16.94
CA ALA A 600 -18.11 -11.53 -17.62
C ALA A 600 -17.64 -11.36 -19.08
N ALA A 601 -16.42 -11.80 -19.40
CA ALA A 601 -15.88 -11.76 -20.75
C ALA A 601 -16.43 -12.86 -21.68
N LYS A 602 -17.39 -13.69 -21.23
CA LYS A 602 -17.81 -14.91 -21.95
C LYS A 602 -18.34 -14.61 -23.35
N ALA A 603 -19.16 -13.57 -23.51
CA ALA A 603 -19.69 -13.18 -24.82
C ALA A 603 -18.57 -12.76 -25.79
N LYS A 604 -17.66 -11.92 -25.30
CA LYS A 604 -16.50 -11.41 -26.03
C LYS A 604 -15.55 -12.54 -26.44
N ALA A 605 -15.23 -13.44 -25.51
CA ALA A 605 -14.38 -14.60 -25.74
C ALA A 605 -14.96 -15.50 -26.84
N ASN A 606 -16.25 -15.86 -26.74
CA ASN A 606 -16.93 -16.66 -27.75
C ASN A 606 -16.93 -15.98 -29.13
N TYR A 607 -17.20 -14.67 -29.19
CA TYR A 607 -17.19 -13.94 -30.46
C TYR A 607 -15.83 -14.01 -31.16
N TRP A 608 -14.73 -13.77 -30.45
CA TRP A 608 -13.39 -13.78 -31.05
C TRP A 608 -12.90 -15.18 -31.38
N ILE A 609 -13.21 -16.19 -30.55
CA ILE A 609 -12.96 -17.60 -30.90
C ILE A 609 -13.69 -17.96 -32.19
N ALA A 610 -14.97 -17.59 -32.30
CA ALA A 610 -15.77 -17.85 -33.50
C ALA A 610 -15.16 -17.19 -34.75
N ARG A 611 -14.74 -15.92 -34.65
CA ARG A 611 -14.08 -15.21 -35.75
C ARG A 611 -12.76 -15.87 -36.16
N THR A 612 -11.94 -16.29 -35.21
CA THR A 612 -10.66 -16.95 -35.49
C THR A 612 -10.89 -18.31 -36.15
N GLU A 613 -11.82 -19.12 -35.66
CA GLU A 613 -12.16 -20.41 -36.28
C GLU A 613 -12.81 -20.23 -37.66
N PHE A 614 -13.62 -19.19 -37.85
CA PHE A 614 -14.17 -18.83 -39.17
C PHE A 614 -13.06 -18.48 -40.16
N ALA A 615 -12.07 -17.68 -39.75
CA ALA A 615 -10.93 -17.34 -40.60
C ALA A 615 -10.07 -18.56 -40.97
N LYS A 616 -9.98 -19.56 -40.07
CA LYS A 616 -9.38 -20.87 -40.33
C LYS A 616 -10.24 -21.80 -41.20
N LYS A 617 -11.43 -21.36 -41.64
CA LYS A 617 -12.44 -22.14 -42.37
C LYS A 617 -13.03 -23.31 -41.57
N ASN A 618 -12.90 -23.30 -40.24
CA ASN A 618 -13.48 -24.30 -39.35
C ASN A 618 -14.92 -23.95 -38.99
N TYR A 619 -15.80 -23.84 -39.99
CA TYR A 619 -17.17 -23.32 -39.83
C TYR A 619 -18.01 -24.11 -38.81
N LYS A 620 -17.81 -25.44 -38.72
CA LYS A 620 -18.49 -26.29 -37.72
C LYS A 620 -18.11 -25.92 -36.28
N LYS A 621 -16.88 -25.46 -36.05
CA LYS A 621 -16.42 -24.99 -34.73
C LYS A 621 -16.82 -23.54 -34.46
N ALA A 622 -16.80 -22.69 -35.49
CA ALA A 622 -17.15 -21.27 -35.35
C ALA A 622 -18.63 -21.05 -35.00
N ALA A 623 -19.54 -21.80 -35.63
CA ALA A 623 -20.98 -21.65 -35.48
C ALA A 623 -21.50 -21.64 -34.02
N PRO A 624 -21.20 -22.64 -33.16
CA PRO A 624 -21.69 -22.65 -31.78
C PRO A 624 -21.15 -21.48 -30.95
N HIS A 625 -19.92 -21.01 -31.21
CA HIS A 625 -19.37 -19.86 -30.52
C HIS A 625 -20.04 -18.55 -30.93
N PHE A 626 -20.39 -18.36 -32.21
CA PHE A 626 -21.21 -17.21 -32.62
C PHE A 626 -22.60 -17.25 -31.96
N ASP A 627 -23.24 -18.42 -31.93
CA ASP A 627 -24.55 -18.58 -31.30
C ASP A 627 -24.54 -18.26 -29.79
N GLU A 628 -23.50 -18.68 -29.08
CA GLU A 628 -23.33 -18.36 -27.67
C GLU A 628 -23.08 -16.86 -27.46
N ALA A 629 -22.21 -16.24 -28.27
CA ALA A 629 -21.86 -14.83 -28.15
C ALA A 629 -23.08 -13.90 -28.32
N ARG A 630 -23.95 -14.15 -29.30
CA ARG A 630 -25.15 -13.32 -29.54
C ARG A 630 -26.19 -13.40 -28.44
N LYS A 631 -26.25 -14.53 -27.71
CA LYS A 631 -27.24 -14.75 -26.64
C LYS A 631 -26.85 -14.04 -25.36
N LEU A 632 -25.54 -13.90 -25.12
CA LEU A 632 -25.00 -13.37 -23.88
C LEU A 632 -24.96 -11.85 -23.84
N ASP A 633 -24.70 -11.20 -24.98
CA ASP A 633 -24.58 -9.74 -25.03
C ASP A 633 -25.08 -9.18 -26.37
N LYS A 634 -25.97 -8.18 -26.28
CA LYS A 634 -26.55 -7.49 -27.44
C LYS A 634 -25.51 -6.83 -28.31
N GLN A 635 -24.37 -6.39 -27.75
CA GLN A 635 -23.28 -5.80 -28.53
C GLN A 635 -22.74 -6.77 -29.59
N PHE A 636 -22.76 -8.09 -29.32
CA PHE A 636 -22.28 -9.10 -30.26
C PHE A 636 -23.39 -9.73 -31.10
N PHE A 637 -24.66 -9.31 -30.95
CA PHE A 637 -25.79 -9.92 -31.65
C PHE A 637 -25.65 -9.84 -33.18
N GLU A 638 -25.36 -8.65 -33.70
CA GLU A 638 -25.29 -8.38 -35.13
C GLU A 638 -24.17 -9.17 -35.82
N GLY A 639 -22.93 -8.98 -35.32
CA GLY A 639 -21.75 -9.60 -35.90
C GLY A 639 -21.77 -11.12 -35.78
N SER A 640 -22.29 -11.65 -34.67
CA SER A 640 -22.40 -13.09 -34.47
C SER A 640 -23.49 -13.73 -35.33
N SER A 641 -24.66 -13.10 -35.47
CA SER A 641 -25.75 -13.66 -36.28
C SER A 641 -25.36 -13.72 -37.76
N LEU A 642 -24.74 -12.65 -38.29
CA LEU A 642 -24.21 -12.66 -39.66
C LEU A 642 -23.03 -13.63 -39.81
N GLY A 643 -22.19 -13.77 -38.78
CA GLY A 643 -21.14 -14.79 -38.72
C GLY A 643 -21.70 -16.20 -38.80
N LEU A 644 -22.81 -16.47 -38.12
CA LEU A 644 -23.50 -17.77 -38.15
C LEU A 644 -24.15 -18.04 -39.51
N VAL A 645 -24.81 -17.06 -40.12
CA VAL A 645 -25.29 -17.14 -41.51
C VAL A 645 -24.13 -17.51 -42.44
N ALA A 646 -22.99 -16.84 -42.30
CA ALA A 646 -21.81 -17.11 -43.11
C ALA A 646 -21.26 -18.53 -42.87
N CYS A 647 -21.27 -19.03 -41.63
CA CYS A 647 -20.86 -20.40 -41.32
C CYS A 647 -21.76 -21.42 -42.03
N LEU A 648 -23.08 -21.28 -41.92
CA LEU A 648 -24.05 -22.21 -42.50
C LEU A 648 -24.02 -22.18 -44.03
N TYR A 649 -23.84 -21.00 -44.61
CA TYR A 649 -23.60 -20.82 -46.04
C TYR A 649 -22.38 -21.62 -46.53
N ASN A 650 -21.24 -21.50 -45.84
CA ASN A 650 -20.03 -22.23 -46.22
C ASN A 650 -20.09 -23.74 -45.90
N LEU A 651 -21.03 -24.17 -45.05
CA LEU A 651 -21.34 -25.58 -44.79
C LEU A 651 -22.37 -26.14 -45.77
N GLU A 652 -22.85 -25.32 -46.71
CA GLU A 652 -23.90 -25.63 -47.67
C GLU A 652 -25.23 -26.09 -47.01
N ASP A 653 -25.47 -25.67 -45.77
CA ASP A 653 -26.71 -25.98 -45.04
C ASP A 653 -27.81 -24.98 -45.41
N VAL A 654 -28.56 -25.31 -46.47
CA VAL A 654 -29.64 -24.47 -47.01
C VAL A 654 -30.73 -24.23 -45.96
N ASP A 655 -31.16 -25.28 -45.25
CA ASP A 655 -32.27 -25.19 -44.30
C ASP A 655 -31.85 -24.44 -43.03
N GLY A 656 -30.63 -24.68 -42.55
CA GLY A 656 -30.04 -23.93 -41.45
C GLY A 656 -29.88 -22.45 -41.79
N THR A 657 -29.34 -22.13 -42.96
CA THR A 657 -29.10 -20.74 -43.40
C THR A 657 -30.41 -19.96 -43.50
N GLU A 658 -31.47 -20.55 -44.08
CA GLU A 658 -32.78 -19.91 -44.14
C GLU A 658 -33.37 -19.65 -42.74
N LYS A 659 -33.34 -20.65 -41.86
CA LYS A 659 -33.83 -20.50 -40.48
C LYS A 659 -33.10 -19.39 -39.73
N GLU A 660 -31.78 -19.33 -39.91
CA GLU A 660 -30.94 -18.34 -39.25
C GLU A 660 -31.19 -16.92 -39.77
N ILE A 661 -31.37 -16.74 -41.09
CA ILE A 661 -31.77 -15.43 -41.65
C ILE A 661 -33.12 -14.98 -41.10
N ALA A 662 -34.09 -15.90 -41.01
CA ALA A 662 -35.40 -15.59 -40.43
C ALA A 662 -35.29 -15.18 -38.96
N PHE A 663 -34.51 -15.94 -38.16
CA PHE A 663 -34.24 -15.61 -36.77
C PHE A 663 -33.61 -14.23 -36.63
N TYR A 664 -32.56 -13.94 -37.40
CA TYR A 664 -31.85 -12.67 -37.37
C TYR A 664 -32.78 -11.48 -37.68
N LYS A 665 -33.62 -11.60 -38.72
CA LYS A 665 -34.62 -10.56 -39.08
C LYS A 665 -35.68 -10.38 -37.99
N GLN A 666 -36.21 -11.48 -37.44
CA GLN A 666 -37.27 -11.44 -36.43
C GLN A 666 -36.78 -10.85 -35.09
N ASN A 667 -35.50 -11.00 -34.77
CA ASN A 667 -34.91 -10.57 -33.50
C ASN A 667 -34.18 -9.21 -33.59
N GLY A 668 -34.51 -8.39 -34.61
CA GLY A 668 -34.07 -7.00 -34.69
C GLY A 668 -32.72 -6.76 -35.38
N GLY A 669 -32.27 -7.70 -36.22
CA GLY A 669 -31.09 -7.52 -37.07
C GLY A 669 -31.24 -6.32 -38.01
N GLN A 670 -30.21 -5.47 -38.08
CA GLN A 670 -30.28 -4.18 -38.77
C GLN A 670 -29.62 -4.20 -40.15
N GLN A 671 -28.51 -4.91 -40.28
CA GLN A 671 -27.76 -5.04 -41.52
C GLN A 671 -28.45 -6.02 -42.46
N PRO A 672 -28.50 -5.70 -43.77
CA PRO A 672 -29.07 -6.61 -44.75
C PRO A 672 -28.24 -7.90 -44.84
N THR A 673 -28.91 -9.04 -44.95
CA THR A 673 -28.24 -10.32 -45.22
C THR A 673 -27.40 -10.21 -46.50
N PRO A 674 -26.15 -10.70 -46.56
CA PRO A 674 -25.31 -10.56 -47.75
C PRO A 674 -25.95 -11.08 -49.03
N SER A 675 -25.86 -10.31 -50.12
CA SER A 675 -26.48 -10.63 -51.41
C SER A 675 -26.02 -11.99 -51.97
N ASP A 676 -24.75 -12.35 -51.77
CA ASP A 676 -24.19 -13.64 -52.20
C ASP A 676 -24.89 -14.83 -51.53
N VAL A 677 -25.24 -14.71 -50.24
CA VAL A 677 -25.94 -15.76 -49.49
C VAL A 677 -27.37 -15.91 -49.97
N ILE A 678 -28.07 -14.79 -50.20
CA ILE A 678 -29.44 -14.82 -50.73
C ILE A 678 -29.48 -15.43 -52.14
N ARG A 679 -28.54 -15.04 -53.00
CA ARG A 679 -28.40 -15.58 -54.35
C ARG A 679 -28.20 -17.09 -54.33
N TRP A 680 -27.24 -17.54 -53.52
CA TRP A 680 -26.98 -18.97 -53.33
C TRP A 680 -28.20 -19.73 -52.80
N LEU A 681 -28.92 -19.18 -51.82
CA LEU A 681 -30.17 -19.78 -51.32
C LEU A 681 -31.23 -19.89 -52.42
N GLY A 682 -31.44 -18.82 -53.19
CA GLY A 682 -32.37 -18.83 -54.31
C GLY A 682 -32.01 -19.89 -55.34
N GLN A 683 -30.72 -20.00 -55.67
CA GLN A 683 -30.21 -20.99 -56.62
C GLN A 683 -30.38 -22.43 -56.09
N LYS A 684 -29.98 -22.69 -54.85
CA LYS A 684 -30.10 -24.04 -54.25
C LYS A 684 -31.54 -24.47 -54.07
N CYS A 685 -32.44 -23.56 -53.71
CA CYS A 685 -33.87 -23.83 -53.66
C CYS A 685 -34.43 -24.15 -55.05
N TYR A 686 -34.05 -23.38 -56.08
CA TYR A 686 -34.45 -23.65 -57.46
C TYR A 686 -33.96 -25.01 -57.98
N GLU A 687 -32.68 -25.34 -57.75
CA GLU A 687 -32.08 -26.64 -58.09
C GLU A 687 -32.81 -27.82 -57.41
N ARG A 688 -33.31 -27.61 -56.19
CA ARG A 688 -34.11 -28.60 -55.43
C ARG A 688 -35.59 -28.64 -55.82
N GLY A 689 -36.02 -27.86 -56.81
CA GLY A 689 -37.43 -27.75 -57.22
C GLY A 689 -38.33 -26.99 -56.22
N GLN A 690 -37.73 -26.33 -55.23
CA GLN A 690 -38.42 -25.57 -54.17
C GLN A 690 -38.57 -24.11 -54.62
N TYR A 691 -39.36 -23.90 -55.66
CA TYR A 691 -39.49 -22.61 -56.33
C TYR A 691 -40.14 -21.54 -55.44
N ASP A 692 -41.04 -21.93 -54.55
CA ASP A 692 -41.67 -21.10 -53.53
C ASP A 692 -40.64 -20.52 -52.55
N ARG A 693 -39.70 -21.36 -52.10
CA ARG A 693 -38.58 -20.94 -51.24
C ARG A 693 -37.63 -20.02 -51.99
N ALA A 694 -37.34 -20.28 -53.27
CA ALA A 694 -36.51 -19.39 -54.09
C ALA A 694 -37.16 -18.01 -54.25
N GLU A 695 -38.44 -17.96 -54.59
CA GLU A 695 -39.20 -16.71 -54.76
C GLU A 695 -39.36 -15.92 -53.45
N LYS A 696 -39.24 -16.57 -52.28
CA LYS A 696 -39.29 -15.87 -50.99
C LYS A 696 -38.13 -14.88 -50.80
N PHE A 697 -36.94 -15.18 -51.31
CA PHE A 697 -35.74 -14.39 -51.05
C PHE A 697 -35.29 -13.51 -52.22
N LEU A 698 -35.47 -14.01 -53.45
CA LEU A 698 -34.98 -13.35 -54.67
C LEU A 698 -35.58 -11.95 -54.95
N PRO A 699 -36.84 -11.63 -54.61
CA PRO A 699 -37.39 -10.28 -54.78
C PRO A 699 -36.64 -9.21 -53.99
N GLU A 700 -36.18 -9.54 -52.78
CA GLU A 700 -35.38 -8.61 -51.98
C GLU A 700 -33.99 -8.41 -52.61
N LEU A 701 -33.41 -9.46 -53.18
CA LEU A 701 -32.10 -9.41 -53.83
C LEU A 701 -32.11 -8.48 -55.05
N VAL A 702 -33.10 -8.61 -55.93
CA VAL A 702 -33.16 -7.85 -57.20
C VAL A 702 -33.41 -6.35 -57.00
N LEU A 703 -33.92 -5.94 -55.83
CA LEU A 703 -34.07 -4.52 -55.48
C LEU A 703 -32.74 -3.85 -55.06
N ARG A 704 -31.67 -4.63 -54.91
CA ARG A 704 -30.37 -4.14 -54.45
C ARG A 704 -29.49 -3.72 -55.61
N LYS A 705 -28.56 -2.80 -55.33
CA LYS A 705 -27.62 -2.29 -56.35
C LYS A 705 -26.67 -3.38 -56.87
N GLU A 706 -26.40 -4.39 -56.06
CA GLU A 706 -25.51 -5.50 -56.38
C GLU A 706 -26.21 -6.67 -57.10
N ALA A 707 -27.47 -6.47 -57.53
CA ALA A 707 -28.21 -7.46 -58.31
C ALA A 707 -27.57 -7.67 -59.68
N LEU A 708 -27.42 -8.94 -60.07
CA LEU A 708 -26.92 -9.36 -61.37
C LEU A 708 -28.08 -9.69 -62.31
N GLY A 709 -27.85 -9.64 -63.63
CA GLY A 709 -28.85 -10.09 -64.60
C GLY A 709 -29.34 -11.52 -64.30
N GLU A 710 -28.42 -12.41 -63.92
CA GLU A 710 -28.72 -13.79 -63.53
C GLU A 710 -29.70 -13.88 -62.33
N ASP A 711 -29.72 -12.89 -61.43
CA ASP A 711 -30.65 -12.86 -60.29
C ASP A 711 -32.09 -12.63 -60.77
N TYR A 712 -32.28 -11.72 -61.73
CA TYR A 712 -33.57 -11.49 -62.38
C TYR A 712 -34.03 -12.72 -63.16
N LEU A 713 -33.11 -13.38 -63.87
CA LEU A 713 -33.41 -14.59 -64.62
C LEU A 713 -33.84 -15.74 -63.69
N LEU A 714 -33.13 -15.93 -62.58
CA LEU A 714 -33.46 -16.94 -61.58
C LEU A 714 -34.83 -16.68 -60.92
N LEU A 715 -35.14 -15.42 -60.62
CA LEU A 715 -36.46 -15.02 -60.11
C LEU A 715 -37.57 -15.27 -61.15
N ALA A 716 -37.33 -14.89 -62.41
CA ALA A 716 -38.27 -15.08 -63.51
C ALA A 716 -38.60 -16.56 -63.71
N ARG A 717 -37.58 -17.41 -63.75
CA ARG A 717 -37.72 -18.87 -63.86
C ARG A 717 -38.46 -19.46 -62.67
N SER A 718 -38.15 -19.03 -61.45
CA SER A 718 -38.84 -19.49 -60.24
C SER A 718 -40.34 -19.17 -60.29
N ARG A 719 -40.69 -17.93 -60.67
CA ARG A 719 -42.08 -17.49 -60.83
C ARG A 719 -42.82 -18.21 -61.96
N ALA A 720 -42.16 -18.43 -63.09
CA ALA A 720 -42.72 -19.19 -64.20
C ALA A 720 -43.06 -20.63 -63.79
N LYS A 721 -42.18 -21.29 -63.02
CA LYS A 721 -42.42 -22.64 -62.48
C LYS A 721 -43.57 -22.69 -61.46
N LEU A 722 -43.82 -21.59 -60.76
CA LEU A 722 -44.97 -21.44 -59.84
C LEU A 722 -46.26 -21.05 -60.56
N GLY A 723 -46.25 -20.85 -61.88
CA GLY A 723 -47.41 -20.38 -62.65
C GLY A 723 -47.74 -18.90 -62.44
N LYS A 724 -46.87 -18.14 -61.77
CA LYS A 724 -46.99 -16.68 -61.60
C LYS A 724 -46.53 -15.95 -62.86
N PHE A 725 -47.22 -16.20 -63.97
CA PHE A 725 -46.75 -15.82 -65.30
C PHE A 725 -46.59 -14.31 -65.49
N LYS A 726 -47.49 -13.50 -64.93
CA LYS A 726 -47.37 -12.03 -64.98
C LYS A 726 -46.09 -11.54 -64.31
N ASP A 727 -45.86 -11.95 -63.07
CA ASP A 727 -44.67 -11.56 -62.31
C ASP A 727 -43.38 -12.12 -62.93
N ALA A 728 -43.47 -13.27 -63.61
CA ALA A 728 -42.35 -13.84 -64.36
C ALA A 728 -41.99 -12.99 -65.58
N VAL A 729 -42.98 -12.52 -66.33
CA VAL A 729 -42.77 -11.60 -67.47
C VAL A 729 -42.09 -10.31 -67.01
N ASP A 730 -42.55 -9.70 -65.91
CA ASP A 730 -41.93 -8.51 -65.33
C ASP A 730 -40.46 -8.75 -64.95
N SER A 731 -40.15 -9.92 -64.37
CA SER A 731 -38.77 -10.30 -64.05
C SER A 731 -37.91 -10.54 -65.30
N PHE A 732 -38.48 -11.14 -66.36
CA PHE A 732 -37.78 -11.30 -67.63
C PHE A 732 -37.51 -9.94 -68.31
N ASP A 733 -38.41 -8.97 -68.21
CA ASP A 733 -38.17 -7.62 -68.75
C ASP A 733 -37.02 -6.92 -68.05
N ASN A 734 -36.91 -7.08 -66.73
CA ASN A 734 -35.76 -6.57 -65.98
C ASN A 734 -34.46 -7.30 -66.37
N TYR A 735 -34.50 -8.63 -66.53
CA TYR A 735 -33.36 -9.41 -67.05
C TYR A 735 -32.91 -8.90 -68.43
N LEU A 736 -33.85 -8.78 -69.38
CA LEU A 736 -33.56 -8.31 -70.73
C LEU A 736 -33.08 -6.85 -70.75
N SER A 737 -33.51 -6.02 -69.82
CA SER A 737 -32.99 -4.66 -69.69
C SER A 737 -31.54 -4.62 -69.20
N SER A 738 -31.14 -5.62 -68.40
CA SER A 738 -29.78 -5.76 -67.86
C SER A 738 -28.78 -6.42 -68.82
N VAL A 739 -29.25 -7.31 -69.70
CA VAL A 739 -28.39 -8.10 -70.60
C VAL A 739 -28.28 -7.46 -71.99
N LYS A 740 -27.04 -7.18 -72.38
CA LYS A 740 -26.71 -6.56 -73.68
C LYS A 740 -26.32 -7.58 -74.76
N ASP A 741 -25.76 -8.72 -74.36
CA ASP A 741 -25.27 -9.72 -75.32
C ASP A 741 -26.42 -10.36 -76.09
N PRO A 742 -26.32 -10.50 -77.43
CA PRO A 742 -27.43 -11.00 -78.25
C PRO A 742 -27.91 -12.41 -77.87
N VAL A 743 -26.99 -13.34 -77.58
CA VAL A 743 -27.32 -14.75 -77.36
C VAL A 743 -28.12 -14.96 -76.05
N PRO A 744 -27.65 -14.53 -74.86
CA PRO A 744 -28.42 -14.68 -73.63
C PRO A 744 -29.71 -13.85 -73.61
N ARG A 745 -29.76 -12.75 -74.38
CA ARG A 745 -30.97 -11.94 -74.58
C ARG A 745 -32.03 -12.71 -75.36
N VAL A 746 -31.65 -13.36 -76.48
CA VAL A 746 -32.57 -14.20 -77.25
C VAL A 746 -33.05 -15.40 -76.43
N ALA A 747 -32.15 -16.05 -75.68
CA ALA A 747 -32.54 -17.13 -74.76
C ALA A 747 -33.56 -16.66 -73.70
N GLY A 748 -33.37 -15.47 -73.12
CA GLY A 748 -34.35 -14.87 -72.21
C GLY A 748 -35.68 -14.52 -72.88
N MET A 749 -35.66 -14.05 -74.13
CA MET A 749 -36.89 -13.76 -74.90
C MET A 749 -37.70 -15.03 -75.18
N ILE A 750 -37.03 -16.15 -75.45
CA ILE A 750 -37.66 -17.46 -75.61
C ILE A 750 -38.41 -17.85 -74.33
N GLU A 751 -37.75 -17.80 -73.18
CA GLU A 751 -38.38 -18.14 -71.88
C GLU A 751 -39.45 -17.12 -71.46
N LYS A 752 -39.27 -15.83 -71.77
CA LYS A 752 -40.30 -14.80 -71.58
C LYS A 752 -41.54 -15.12 -72.41
N THR A 753 -41.37 -15.55 -73.66
CA THR A 753 -42.47 -15.92 -74.55
C THR A 753 -43.24 -17.10 -73.98
N ASP A 754 -42.56 -18.11 -73.41
CA ASP A 754 -43.21 -19.22 -72.71
C ASP A 754 -44.08 -18.73 -71.54
N ALA A 755 -43.58 -17.76 -70.76
CA ALA A 755 -44.36 -17.14 -69.69
C ALA A 755 -45.56 -16.33 -70.22
N GLN A 756 -45.41 -15.58 -71.32
CA GLN A 756 -46.50 -14.82 -71.95
C GLN A 756 -47.60 -15.74 -72.51
N ILE A 757 -47.22 -16.86 -73.12
CA ILE A 757 -48.14 -17.91 -73.55
C ILE A 757 -48.91 -18.48 -72.35
N GLY A 758 -48.21 -18.77 -71.23
CA GLY A 758 -48.85 -19.20 -69.98
C GLY A 758 -49.83 -18.17 -69.40
N LEU A 759 -49.51 -16.88 -69.56
CA LEU A 759 -50.37 -15.75 -69.17
C LEU A 759 -51.55 -15.53 -70.14
N LYS A 760 -51.52 -16.15 -71.33
CA LYS A 760 -52.41 -15.85 -72.48
C LYS A 760 -52.25 -14.43 -73.03
N ASP A 761 -51.07 -13.83 -72.84
CA ASP A 761 -50.67 -12.56 -73.45
C ASP A 761 -50.12 -12.80 -74.86
N TRP A 762 -51.03 -13.07 -75.79
CA TRP A 762 -50.67 -13.43 -77.17
C TRP A 762 -49.98 -12.29 -77.91
N ASP A 763 -50.46 -11.06 -77.71
CA ASP A 763 -49.91 -9.87 -78.38
C ASP A 763 -48.51 -9.54 -77.85
N GLY A 764 -48.30 -9.68 -76.54
CA GLY A 764 -46.97 -9.56 -75.95
C GLY A 764 -46.02 -10.66 -76.43
N ALA A 765 -46.49 -11.91 -76.54
CA ALA A 765 -45.70 -13.02 -77.08
C ALA A 765 -45.26 -12.76 -78.53
N GLU A 766 -46.18 -12.31 -79.39
CA GLU A 766 -45.89 -11.95 -80.78
C GLU A 766 -44.86 -10.83 -80.88
N LYS A 767 -44.96 -9.81 -80.02
CA LYS A 767 -43.98 -8.71 -79.96
C LYS A 767 -42.59 -9.22 -79.53
N THR A 768 -42.51 -9.97 -78.43
CA THR A 768 -41.24 -10.53 -77.92
C THR A 768 -40.58 -11.45 -78.97
N VAL A 769 -41.36 -12.30 -79.64
CA VAL A 769 -40.87 -13.17 -80.71
C VAL A 769 -40.30 -12.35 -81.87
N LYS A 770 -41.02 -11.33 -82.33
CA LYS A 770 -40.57 -10.48 -83.44
C LYS A 770 -39.25 -9.77 -83.12
N GLU A 771 -39.11 -9.26 -81.89
CA GLU A 771 -37.86 -8.67 -81.41
C GLU A 771 -36.73 -9.71 -81.36
N GLY A 772 -37.01 -10.92 -80.89
CA GLY A 772 -36.04 -12.02 -80.85
C GLY A 772 -35.58 -12.47 -82.23
N LEU A 773 -36.49 -12.54 -83.22
CA LEU A 773 -36.17 -12.94 -84.59
C LEU A 773 -35.29 -11.91 -85.33
N ASN A 774 -35.35 -10.64 -84.93
CA ASN A 774 -34.43 -9.61 -85.43
C ASN A 774 -32.99 -9.83 -84.93
N LEU A 775 -32.83 -10.45 -83.75
CA LEU A 775 -31.53 -10.72 -83.15
C LEU A 775 -30.96 -12.10 -83.54
N ALA A 776 -31.83 -13.11 -83.68
CA ALA A 776 -31.47 -14.44 -84.15
C ALA A 776 -32.14 -14.70 -85.51
N THR A 777 -31.45 -14.37 -86.59
CA THR A 777 -31.99 -14.47 -87.96
C THR A 777 -32.04 -15.90 -88.50
N GLU A 778 -31.14 -16.78 -88.02
CA GLU A 778 -31.02 -18.18 -88.45
C GLU A 778 -30.61 -19.10 -87.28
N GLY A 779 -30.61 -20.42 -87.53
CA GLY A 779 -30.19 -21.43 -86.56
C GLY A 779 -31.22 -21.77 -85.48
N ARG A 780 -30.77 -22.51 -84.46
CA ARG A 780 -31.65 -23.11 -83.43
C ARG A 780 -32.51 -22.10 -82.65
N TYR A 781 -31.94 -20.96 -82.26
CA TYR A 781 -32.70 -19.92 -81.54
C TYR A 781 -33.81 -19.29 -82.38
N ASN A 782 -33.58 -19.09 -83.68
CA ASN A 782 -34.60 -18.64 -84.62
C ASN A 782 -35.75 -19.66 -84.69
N GLY A 783 -35.41 -20.95 -84.78
CA GLY A 783 -36.38 -22.04 -84.74
C GLY A 783 -37.20 -22.08 -83.44
N GLU A 784 -36.56 -21.96 -82.27
CA GLU A 784 -37.23 -21.97 -80.96
C GLU A 784 -38.21 -20.78 -80.78
N LEU A 785 -37.87 -19.60 -81.32
CA LEU A 785 -38.75 -18.43 -81.35
C LEU A 785 -39.94 -18.65 -82.29
N ARG A 786 -39.71 -19.15 -83.51
CA ARG A 786 -40.80 -19.49 -84.46
C ARG A 786 -41.72 -20.56 -83.89
N LEU A 787 -41.18 -21.57 -83.23
CA LEU A 787 -41.97 -22.61 -82.57
C LEU A 787 -42.93 -22.01 -81.54
N ARG A 788 -42.45 -21.07 -80.71
CA ARG A 788 -43.28 -20.33 -79.74
C ARG A 788 -44.25 -19.37 -80.40
N ALA A 789 -43.90 -18.78 -81.54
CA ALA A 789 -44.83 -18.01 -82.36
C ALA A 789 -46.04 -18.88 -82.77
N GLY A 790 -45.77 -20.10 -83.23
CA GLY A 790 -46.82 -21.09 -83.53
C GLY A 790 -47.64 -21.45 -82.29
N ASP A 791 -46.99 -21.70 -81.15
CA ASP A 791 -47.67 -22.00 -79.87
C ASP A 791 -48.57 -20.84 -79.41
N ALA A 792 -48.15 -19.58 -79.60
CA ALA A 792 -48.95 -18.40 -79.29
C ALA A 792 -50.18 -18.27 -80.20
N GLU A 793 -50.04 -18.48 -81.52
CA GLU A 793 -51.18 -18.43 -82.46
C GLU A 793 -52.16 -19.60 -82.22
N ALA A 794 -51.64 -20.79 -81.92
CA ALA A 794 -52.47 -21.94 -81.56
C ALA A 794 -53.28 -21.67 -80.29
N GLY A 795 -52.66 -21.01 -79.29
CA GLY A 795 -53.32 -20.59 -78.05
C GLY A 795 -54.34 -19.46 -78.24
N ARG A 796 -54.07 -18.52 -79.15
CA ARG A 796 -54.99 -17.44 -79.58
C ARG A 796 -56.21 -17.97 -80.35
N GLY A 797 -56.10 -19.17 -80.92
CA GLY A 797 -57.15 -19.82 -81.71
C GLY A 797 -57.01 -19.66 -83.22
N ASP A 798 -55.93 -19.03 -83.71
CA ASP A 798 -55.61 -18.96 -85.14
C ASP A 798 -54.87 -20.23 -85.57
N THR A 799 -55.61 -21.32 -85.68
CA THR A 799 -55.06 -22.64 -86.01
C THR A 799 -54.45 -22.69 -87.40
N LYS A 800 -54.89 -21.82 -88.33
CA LYS A 800 -54.35 -21.75 -89.69
C LYS A 800 -52.94 -21.15 -89.67
N LYS A 801 -52.76 -20.02 -89.00
CA LYS A 801 -51.46 -19.36 -88.86
C LYS A 801 -50.48 -20.22 -88.05
N ALA A 802 -50.97 -20.88 -86.99
CA ALA A 802 -50.15 -21.83 -86.22
C ALA A 802 -49.62 -22.99 -87.08
N LEU A 803 -50.48 -23.67 -87.85
CA LEU A 803 -50.07 -24.74 -88.76
C LEU A 803 -49.04 -24.25 -89.79
N GLN A 804 -49.28 -23.09 -90.40
CA GLN A 804 -48.33 -22.49 -91.35
C GLN A 804 -46.96 -22.27 -90.70
N ILE A 805 -46.90 -21.78 -89.47
CA ILE A 805 -45.64 -21.57 -88.76
C ILE A 805 -44.96 -22.91 -88.45
N TYR A 806 -45.68 -23.88 -87.88
CA TYR A 806 -45.09 -25.17 -87.51
C TYR A 806 -44.54 -25.94 -88.72
N GLU A 807 -45.24 -25.94 -89.85
CA GLU A 807 -44.84 -26.69 -91.05
C GLU A 807 -43.69 -26.03 -91.83
N THR A 808 -43.47 -24.72 -91.65
CA THR A 808 -42.37 -24.01 -92.32
C THR A 808 -41.03 -24.16 -91.61
N ILE A 809 -41.02 -24.39 -90.28
CA ILE A 809 -39.80 -24.64 -89.50
C ILE A 809 -38.96 -25.80 -90.06
N PRO A 810 -39.46 -27.04 -90.23
CA PRO A 810 -38.67 -28.18 -90.73
C PRO A 810 -38.26 -28.06 -92.20
N VAL A 811 -38.80 -27.09 -92.93
CA VAL A 811 -38.40 -26.78 -94.32
C VAL A 811 -37.26 -25.77 -94.34
N THR A 812 -37.23 -24.85 -93.38
CA THR A 812 -36.27 -23.73 -93.33
C THR A 812 -35.15 -23.92 -92.30
N LEU A 813 -35.28 -24.90 -91.42
CA LEU A 813 -34.31 -25.29 -90.40
C LEU A 813 -34.26 -26.81 -90.33
N ASP A 814 -33.07 -27.37 -90.48
CA ASP A 814 -32.81 -28.80 -90.24
C ASP A 814 -32.09 -28.94 -88.89
N ASP A 815 -32.87 -29.07 -87.81
CA ASP A 815 -32.40 -29.18 -86.43
C ASP A 815 -33.08 -30.38 -85.76
N ASP A 816 -32.29 -31.29 -85.20
CA ASP A 816 -32.75 -32.56 -84.64
C ASP A 816 -33.62 -32.42 -83.37
N GLU A 817 -33.72 -31.22 -82.81
CA GLU A 817 -34.55 -30.94 -81.63
C GLU A 817 -35.78 -30.10 -81.96
N VAL A 818 -35.61 -28.99 -82.68
CA VAL A 818 -36.67 -28.01 -82.93
C VAL A 818 -37.61 -28.45 -84.04
N SER A 819 -37.06 -28.93 -85.17
CA SER A 819 -37.83 -29.34 -86.34
C SER A 819 -38.81 -30.49 -86.06
N PRO A 820 -38.44 -31.56 -85.33
CA PRO A 820 -39.40 -32.59 -84.95
C PRO A 820 -40.44 -32.10 -83.92
N ARG A 821 -40.09 -31.19 -82.99
CA ARG A 821 -41.06 -30.59 -82.07
C ARG A 821 -42.11 -29.77 -82.82
N ALA A 822 -41.72 -29.00 -83.84
CA ALA A 822 -42.64 -28.25 -84.68
C ALA A 822 -43.62 -29.17 -85.43
N LEU A 823 -43.10 -30.23 -86.07
CA LEU A 823 -43.93 -31.23 -86.73
C LEU A 823 -44.87 -31.93 -85.75
N ASP A 824 -44.43 -32.21 -84.52
CA ASP A 824 -45.26 -32.82 -83.49
C ASP A 824 -46.41 -31.91 -83.04
N ARG A 825 -46.17 -30.59 -82.94
CA ARG A 825 -47.23 -29.59 -82.70
C ARG A 825 -48.22 -29.53 -83.88
N ALA A 826 -47.72 -29.51 -85.11
CA ALA A 826 -48.55 -29.54 -86.32
C ALA A 826 -49.42 -30.80 -86.37
N LEU A 827 -48.83 -31.96 -86.08
CA LEU A 827 -49.52 -33.25 -86.01
C LEU A 827 -50.66 -33.23 -84.99
N ALA A 828 -50.38 -32.76 -83.77
CA ALA A 828 -51.38 -32.66 -82.72
C ALA A 828 -52.54 -31.73 -83.16
N LEU A 829 -52.23 -30.62 -83.82
CA LEU A 829 -53.22 -29.66 -84.28
C LEU A 829 -54.06 -30.19 -85.46
N HIS A 830 -53.45 -30.81 -86.47
CA HIS A 830 -54.16 -31.48 -87.57
C HIS A 830 -55.05 -32.62 -87.08
N THR A 831 -54.58 -33.38 -86.08
CA THR A 831 -55.38 -34.45 -85.45
C THR A 831 -56.62 -33.86 -84.77
N LYS A 832 -56.46 -32.76 -84.02
CA LYS A 832 -57.58 -32.04 -83.39
C LYS A 832 -58.57 -31.47 -84.41
N LEU A 833 -58.11 -31.07 -85.59
CA LEU A 833 -58.93 -30.54 -86.68
C LEU A 833 -59.57 -31.62 -87.58
N GLY A 834 -59.17 -32.89 -87.44
CA GLY A 834 -59.68 -34.00 -88.27
C GLY A 834 -59.08 -34.09 -89.67
N ASN A 835 -57.94 -33.43 -89.94
CA ASN A 835 -57.29 -33.42 -91.25
C ASN A 835 -56.52 -34.72 -91.54
N THR A 836 -57.24 -35.81 -91.83
CA THR A 836 -56.66 -37.16 -91.94
C THR A 836 -55.53 -37.31 -92.98
N ALA A 837 -55.54 -36.54 -94.07
CA ALA A 837 -54.49 -36.56 -95.07
C ALA A 837 -53.18 -35.90 -94.56
N ASP A 838 -53.28 -34.73 -93.94
CA ASP A 838 -52.14 -34.00 -93.39
C ASP A 838 -51.54 -34.75 -92.18
N VAL A 839 -52.38 -35.36 -91.34
CA VAL A 839 -51.93 -36.24 -90.23
C VAL A 839 -50.98 -37.32 -90.75
N LYS A 840 -51.41 -38.10 -91.77
CA LYS A 840 -50.57 -39.15 -92.36
C LYS A 840 -49.27 -38.59 -92.97
N ARG A 841 -49.33 -37.42 -93.61
CA ARG A 841 -48.14 -36.76 -94.19
C ARG A 841 -47.12 -36.41 -93.09
N VAL A 842 -47.56 -35.69 -92.06
CA VAL A 842 -46.70 -35.22 -90.97
C VAL A 842 -46.16 -36.40 -90.15
N GLU A 843 -46.97 -37.44 -89.90
CA GLU A 843 -46.51 -38.68 -89.24
C GLU A 843 -45.40 -39.38 -90.04
N ASN A 844 -45.57 -39.52 -91.35
CA ASN A 844 -44.56 -40.13 -92.21
C ASN A 844 -43.27 -39.30 -92.24
N GLN A 845 -43.39 -37.96 -92.24
CA GLN A 845 -42.25 -37.06 -92.17
C GLN A 845 -41.49 -37.18 -90.84
N LEU A 846 -42.19 -37.23 -89.70
CA LEU A 846 -41.58 -37.48 -88.38
C LEU A 846 -40.87 -38.83 -88.32
N ARG A 847 -41.50 -39.90 -88.84
CA ARG A 847 -40.92 -41.26 -88.83
C ARG A 847 -39.68 -41.39 -89.72
N SER A 848 -39.71 -40.76 -90.89
CA SER A 848 -38.63 -40.88 -91.88
C SER A 848 -37.43 -40.00 -91.56
N LYS A 849 -37.66 -38.75 -91.13
CA LYS A 849 -36.59 -37.77 -90.89
C LYS A 849 -36.10 -37.74 -89.45
N TYR A 850 -36.96 -38.00 -88.47
CA TYR A 850 -36.63 -37.85 -87.04
C TYR A 850 -37.01 -39.08 -86.18
N PRO A 851 -36.50 -40.28 -86.53
CA PRO A 851 -36.84 -41.52 -85.81
C PRO A 851 -36.40 -41.49 -84.33
N GLU A 852 -35.28 -40.84 -84.01
CA GLU A 852 -34.77 -40.73 -82.64
C GLU A 852 -35.67 -39.88 -81.73
N PHE A 853 -36.31 -38.83 -82.27
CA PHE A 853 -37.26 -38.02 -81.52
C PHE A 853 -38.47 -38.85 -81.08
N LEU A 854 -38.99 -39.69 -81.98
CA LEU A 854 -40.12 -40.58 -81.68
C LEU A 854 -39.75 -41.64 -80.63
N GLN A 855 -38.52 -42.16 -80.69
CA GLN A 855 -37.98 -43.06 -79.67
C GLN A 855 -37.91 -42.35 -78.32
N LYS A 856 -37.27 -41.18 -78.23
CA LYS A 856 -37.20 -40.37 -76.99
C LYS A 856 -38.58 -40.02 -76.45
N LYS A 857 -39.53 -39.64 -77.31
CA LYS A 857 -40.92 -39.33 -76.92
C LYS A 857 -41.66 -40.56 -76.38
N ARG A 858 -41.37 -41.75 -76.90
CA ARG A 858 -41.91 -43.01 -76.38
C ARG A 858 -41.31 -43.35 -75.02
N ASP A 859 -40.00 -43.18 -74.86
CA ASP A 859 -39.27 -43.48 -73.64
C ASP A 859 -39.56 -42.45 -72.53
N ALA A 860 -39.98 -41.24 -72.89
CA ALA A 860 -40.40 -40.17 -71.98
C ALA A 860 -41.88 -40.27 -71.52
N LYS A 861 -42.69 -41.15 -72.11
CA LYS A 861 -43.96 -41.53 -71.48
C LYS A 861 -43.61 -42.42 -70.29
N PRO A 862 -43.87 -42.02 -69.03
CA PRO A 862 -43.87 -43.00 -67.95
C PRO A 862 -44.85 -44.09 -68.34
N ASP A 863 -44.46 -45.36 -68.16
CA ASP A 863 -45.37 -46.49 -68.26
C ASP A 863 -46.68 -46.12 -67.57
N SER A 864 -47.73 -45.92 -68.37
CA SER A 864 -49.10 -45.82 -67.88
C SER A 864 -49.49 -47.19 -67.35
N LYS A 865 -49.22 -47.40 -66.07
CA LYS A 865 -49.92 -48.32 -65.17
C LYS A 865 -50.16 -47.63 -63.84
#